data_AF-A0A4Q8L8T3-F1
#
_entry.id   AF-A0A4Q8L8T3-F1
#
_cell.length_a   1.000
_cell.length_b   1.000
_cell.length_c   1.000
_cell.angle_alpha   90.00
_cell.angle_beta   90.00
_cell.angle_gamma   90.00
#
_symmetry.space_group_name_H-M   'P 1'
#
loop_
_entity.id
_entity.type
_entity.pdbx_description
1 polymer ?
#
loop_
_entity_poly.entity_id
_entity_poly.type
_entity_poly.pdbx_seq_one_letter_code
_entity_poly.pdbx_strand_id
1 'polypeptide(L)'
;MKPGRFTPQNWTDGKLYKLNSKSTSNNFTYGIWAGGPLIKDRLFIYADAERTEIDSASSRITGNLQGKTASGTSAISASNRAQGWGEYEYTYPRWVTKIDWNITDNHILELTGVQDNSKTDASYYGYDYDKLQHDDVLYATNKTETKTRLYVGKYTGYLTDALSVSAMYGEQHIDIYPNPMAGYDPSVIYTDISSSVVPAQYASISNPQKYGPTYNYVGADDTKAYRFDLNYTLGDHELRAGYDYFEAVSFRGDNVVGPTGYYWTYSRSNNPTAAIDASHYVGSPASGGGLGTGGYYVAKSYSGHGGDTTVKQKAYYLEDRWHVTENLLLSLGLRNDGFTNYNGDGEEYLKQENNWAPRIGFSWDVNGDSTFKIYGNAGRYHLAVPNNVSVRGSNPSLSTTQYYTYTGIAADGTPIGLNPVPYTRANSPYNCPDGSWSSNVECGQKKDPRTIAAVGLKAHYQDEYILGFDRQEDETFSWGLKGTYRELKSAIDDICPDECYIFNAGDNSATFYVDDGTGNLVKEKTDFVEVFGTPFPKLKRKYGALDSYVQWQGDNYFARLTYTLSHNWGNAEGQLNSSTDTGSGGQADVSVTQDWDLPELMVGKNGSLPNNRTHQLKVIGSYSFNDEWSAGGSIVIQSGRPKSCTSYWPYAKTGLYNNAYYAYCGVPGATSASNNPANAAPMSDSYYFSPRGAAGETPWTSSFNVNVAYTPRWLEGLTLQADVLNLFNTQDASAYYERSASTRTTVNPQYGRVLYYTTPRAVRFTARYDF
;
A
#
# COMPACT_ATOMS: atom_id res chain seq x y z
N MET A 1 -17.64 13.72 -23.46
CA MET A 1 -17.58 12.39 -24.09
C MET A 1 -18.71 12.28 -25.11
N LYS A 2 -18.49 11.74 -26.31
CA LYS A 2 -19.60 11.29 -27.16
C LYS A 2 -20.27 10.11 -26.45
N PRO A 3 -21.55 10.21 -26.04
CA PRO A 3 -22.28 9.06 -25.53
C PRO A 3 -22.51 8.11 -26.71
N GLY A 4 -21.98 6.89 -26.65
CA GLY A 4 -22.19 5.88 -27.69
C GLY A 4 -20.96 5.11 -28.18
N ARG A 5 -19.74 5.40 -27.70
CA ARG A 5 -18.59 4.50 -27.96
C ARG A 5 -18.46 3.48 -26.82
N PHE A 6 -19.00 2.29 -27.11
CA PHE A 6 -18.77 1.00 -26.42
C PHE A 6 -19.44 0.77 -25.07
N THR A 7 -20.54 0.02 -25.11
CA THR A 7 -20.92 -0.93 -24.07
C THR A 7 -20.39 -2.31 -24.46
N PRO A 8 -19.19 -2.74 -24.01
CA PRO A 8 -18.77 -4.11 -24.17
C PRO A 8 -19.55 -4.95 -23.16
N GLN A 9 -20.76 -5.36 -23.53
CA GLN A 9 -21.65 -6.11 -22.62
C GLN A 9 -21.09 -7.49 -22.21
N ASN A 10 -20.02 -8.00 -22.83
CA ASN A 10 -19.58 -9.39 -22.64
C ASN A 10 -18.04 -9.57 -22.66
N TRP A 11 -17.26 -8.84 -21.84
CA TRP A 11 -15.81 -9.13 -21.68
C TRP A 11 -15.49 -10.02 -20.46
N THR A 12 -16.49 -10.30 -19.62
CA THR A 12 -16.41 -11.43 -18.69
C THR A 12 -16.98 -12.66 -19.39
N ASP A 13 -16.38 -13.82 -19.16
CA ASP A 13 -16.81 -15.09 -19.78
C ASP A 13 -18.09 -15.67 -19.15
N GLY A 14 -18.73 -14.93 -18.24
CA GLY A 14 -19.94 -15.33 -17.52
C GLY A 14 -19.72 -16.45 -16.50
N LYS A 15 -18.48 -16.90 -16.28
CA LYS A 15 -18.17 -18.02 -15.38
C LYS A 15 -17.87 -17.52 -13.98
N LEU A 16 -18.15 -18.38 -12.99
CA LEU A 16 -17.85 -18.08 -11.59
C LEU A 16 -16.34 -17.93 -11.40
N TYR A 17 -15.89 -16.70 -11.17
CA TYR A 17 -14.48 -16.42 -10.93
C TYR A 17 -14.08 -16.42 -9.45
N LYS A 18 -14.98 -15.91 -8.60
CA LYS A 18 -14.79 -15.78 -7.14
C LYS A 18 -16.14 -15.99 -6.47
N LEU A 19 -16.18 -16.77 -5.40
CA LEU A 19 -17.40 -17.09 -4.66
C LEU A 19 -17.46 -16.31 -3.34
N ASN A 20 -18.20 -15.20 -3.33
CA ASN A 20 -18.37 -14.37 -2.13
C ASN A 20 -19.71 -14.60 -1.40
N SER A 21 -20.70 -15.21 -2.05
CA SER A 21 -22.06 -15.36 -1.49
C SER A 21 -22.14 -16.31 -0.29
N LYS A 22 -21.05 -17.02 0.00
CA LYS A 22 -20.90 -17.91 1.15
C LYS A 22 -20.02 -17.32 2.26
N SER A 23 -19.41 -16.15 2.02
CA SER A 23 -18.49 -15.55 2.99
C SER A 23 -19.25 -15.04 4.21
N THR A 24 -18.71 -15.30 5.41
CA THR A 24 -19.26 -14.85 6.69
C THR A 24 -18.17 -14.23 7.54
N SER A 25 -18.56 -13.32 8.44
CA SER A 25 -17.66 -12.69 9.41
C SER A 25 -18.47 -12.28 10.63
N ASN A 26 -18.06 -12.73 11.81
CA ASN A 26 -18.63 -12.37 13.10
C ASN A 26 -17.54 -11.67 13.90
N ASN A 27 -17.89 -10.57 14.57
CA ASN A 27 -16.96 -9.79 15.38
C ASN A 27 -17.51 -9.64 16.80
N PHE A 28 -16.70 -9.99 17.80
CA PHE A 28 -17.01 -9.85 19.20
C PHE A 28 -15.90 -9.08 19.92
N THR A 29 -16.26 -7.96 20.53
CA THR A 29 -15.33 -7.11 21.29
C THR A 29 -15.82 -6.98 22.72
N TYR A 30 -14.92 -7.17 23.68
CA TYR A 30 -15.19 -6.98 25.10
C TYR A 30 -13.98 -6.32 25.75
N GLY A 31 -14.24 -5.42 26.69
CA GLY A 31 -13.18 -4.70 27.40
C GLY A 31 -13.66 -4.18 28.73
N ILE A 32 -12.69 -3.82 29.57
CA ILE A 32 -12.89 -3.17 30.86
C ILE A 32 -11.91 -2.02 30.97
N TRP A 33 -12.41 -0.87 31.40
CA TRP A 33 -11.60 0.30 31.69
C TRP A 33 -11.91 0.80 33.10
N ALA A 34 -10.93 1.46 33.71
CA ALA A 34 -11.07 2.14 34.98
C ALA A 34 -10.11 3.33 35.01
N GLY A 35 -10.52 4.42 35.64
CA GLY A 35 -9.65 5.57 35.82
C GLY A 35 -10.07 6.44 36.99
N GLY A 36 -9.12 7.21 37.51
CA GLY A 36 -9.36 8.10 38.63
C GLY A 36 -8.09 8.53 39.35
N PRO A 37 -8.21 9.39 40.39
CA PRO A 37 -7.10 9.80 41.21
C PRO A 37 -6.63 8.65 42.12
N LEU A 38 -5.35 8.28 42.04
CA LEU A 38 -4.65 7.51 43.07
C LEU A 38 -4.29 8.39 44.27
N ILE A 39 -3.93 9.65 43.98
CA ILE A 39 -3.76 10.71 44.97
C ILE A 39 -4.56 11.89 44.46
N LYS A 40 -5.54 12.32 45.24
CA LYS A 40 -6.43 13.43 44.88
C LYS A 40 -5.61 14.63 44.41
N ASP A 41 -5.97 15.17 43.25
CA ASP A 41 -5.39 16.36 42.61
C ASP A 41 -3.91 16.23 42.18
N ARG A 42 -3.26 15.08 42.42
CA ARG A 42 -1.82 14.88 42.21
C ARG A 42 -1.48 13.74 41.27
N LEU A 43 -2.07 12.57 41.45
CA LEU A 43 -1.71 11.37 40.70
C LEU A 43 -2.97 10.70 40.17
N PHE A 44 -3.07 10.57 38.86
CA PHE A 44 -4.21 10.00 38.17
C PHE A 44 -3.76 8.79 37.35
N ILE A 45 -4.63 7.79 37.28
CA ILE A 45 -4.43 6.62 36.43
C ILE A 45 -5.65 6.44 35.53
N TYR A 46 -5.40 5.98 34.31
CA TYR A 46 -6.40 5.41 33.42
C TYR A 46 -5.84 4.08 32.92
N ALA A 47 -6.64 3.02 32.97
CA ALA A 47 -6.27 1.74 32.39
C ALA A 47 -7.45 1.17 31.62
N ASP A 48 -7.18 0.59 30.47
CA ASP A 48 -8.15 -0.10 29.64
C ASP A 48 -7.52 -1.39 29.10
N ALA A 49 -8.31 -2.44 29.06
CA ALA A 49 -7.94 -3.71 28.45
C ALA A 49 -9.12 -4.23 27.63
N GLU A 50 -8.87 -4.49 26.35
CA GLU A 50 -9.87 -4.94 25.39
C GLU A 50 -9.36 -6.18 24.65
N ARG A 51 -10.28 -7.06 24.26
CA ARG A 51 -10.03 -8.12 23.30
C ARG A 51 -11.11 -8.14 22.24
N THR A 52 -10.67 -8.15 20.99
CA THR A 52 -11.53 -8.35 19.82
C THR A 52 -11.23 -9.70 19.18
N GLU A 53 -12.28 -10.46 18.88
CA GLU A 53 -12.26 -11.75 18.19
C GLU A 53 -13.09 -11.65 16.91
N ILE A 54 -12.50 -12.01 15.76
CA ILE A 54 -13.19 -12.04 14.48
C ILE A 54 -13.07 -13.44 13.90
N ASP A 55 -14.21 -14.12 13.80
CA ASP A 55 -14.33 -15.40 13.10
C ASP A 55 -14.84 -15.13 11.69
N SER A 56 -14.17 -15.66 10.68
CA SER A 56 -14.62 -15.54 9.30
C SER A 56 -14.39 -16.83 8.51
N ALA A 57 -15.30 -17.08 7.56
CA ALA A 57 -15.17 -18.21 6.65
C ALA A 57 -15.45 -17.73 5.22
N SER A 58 -14.62 -18.13 4.26
CA SER A 58 -14.77 -17.71 2.87
C SER A 58 -14.08 -18.62 1.86
N SER A 59 -14.49 -18.54 0.60
CA SER A 59 -13.77 -19.18 -0.51
C SER A 59 -12.44 -18.47 -0.74
N ARG A 60 -11.34 -19.24 -0.72
CA ARG A 60 -9.96 -18.74 -0.88
C ARG A 60 -9.54 -18.59 -2.32
N ILE A 61 -10.00 -19.49 -3.18
CA ILE A 61 -9.51 -19.58 -4.54
C ILE A 61 -10.28 -18.62 -5.45
N THR A 62 -9.53 -17.99 -6.34
CA THR A 62 -10.07 -17.25 -7.47
C THR A 62 -9.50 -17.83 -8.75
N GLY A 63 -10.29 -17.90 -9.81
CA GLY A 63 -9.94 -18.62 -11.02
C GLY A 63 -11.19 -18.97 -11.81
N ASN A 64 -11.09 -19.75 -12.88
CA ASN A 64 -12.29 -20.28 -13.53
C ASN A 64 -12.87 -21.43 -12.69
N LEU A 65 -13.56 -21.11 -11.58
CA LEU A 65 -13.89 -22.05 -10.51
C LEU A 65 -14.76 -23.21 -10.96
N GLN A 66 -15.62 -22.98 -11.95
CA GLN A 66 -16.48 -24.00 -12.59
C GLN A 66 -16.02 -24.37 -14.01
N GLY A 67 -14.89 -23.81 -14.45
CA GLY A 67 -14.34 -24.10 -15.77
C GLY A 67 -13.91 -25.55 -15.89
N LYS A 68 -14.15 -26.15 -17.05
CA LYS A 68 -13.61 -27.45 -17.42
C LYS A 68 -12.80 -27.35 -18.72
N THR A 69 -11.74 -28.15 -18.84
CA THR A 69 -11.01 -28.37 -20.09
C THR A 69 -11.89 -29.13 -21.10
N ALA A 70 -11.46 -29.22 -22.35
CA ALA A 70 -12.15 -30.03 -23.37
C ALA A 70 -12.26 -31.52 -22.98
N SER A 71 -11.38 -32.01 -22.11
CA SER A 71 -11.42 -33.37 -21.55
C SER A 71 -12.29 -33.51 -20.30
N GLY A 72 -13.02 -32.45 -19.90
CA GLY A 72 -13.88 -32.44 -18.71
C GLY A 72 -13.16 -32.21 -17.38
N THR A 73 -11.85 -31.96 -17.39
CA THR A 73 -11.05 -31.75 -16.18
C THR A 73 -11.27 -30.34 -15.64
N SER A 74 -11.36 -30.17 -14.32
CA SER A 74 -11.45 -28.84 -13.68
C SER A 74 -10.30 -27.90 -14.11
N ALA A 75 -10.65 -26.64 -14.37
CA ALA A 75 -9.71 -25.57 -14.74
C ALA A 75 -8.86 -25.07 -13.56
N ILE A 76 -9.30 -25.31 -12.32
CA ILE A 76 -8.48 -25.14 -11.12
C ILE A 76 -7.82 -26.47 -10.72
N SER A 77 -6.59 -26.41 -10.19
CA SER A 77 -5.79 -27.57 -9.79
C SER A 77 -6.44 -28.35 -8.64
N ALA A 78 -6.06 -29.63 -8.47
CA ALA A 78 -6.50 -30.43 -7.34
C ALA A 78 -6.05 -29.84 -6.00
N SER A 79 -4.83 -29.30 -5.93
CA SER A 79 -4.31 -28.62 -4.73
C SER A 79 -5.12 -27.39 -4.35
N ASN A 80 -5.56 -26.58 -5.32
CA ASN A 80 -6.42 -25.43 -5.06
C ASN A 80 -7.81 -25.87 -4.58
N ARG A 81 -8.39 -26.92 -5.18
CA ARG A 81 -9.66 -27.46 -4.70
C ARG A 81 -9.57 -28.00 -3.28
N ALA A 82 -8.48 -28.66 -2.93
CA ALA A 82 -8.27 -29.23 -1.59
C ALA A 82 -8.09 -28.16 -0.49
N GLN A 83 -7.86 -26.90 -0.84
CA GLN A 83 -7.76 -25.77 0.09
C GLN A 83 -8.71 -24.62 -0.30
N GLY A 84 -9.79 -24.96 -0.99
CA GLY A 84 -10.76 -24.04 -1.59
C GLY A 84 -11.51 -23.18 -0.59
N TRP A 85 -11.67 -23.67 0.64
CA TRP A 85 -12.35 -23.01 1.75
C TRP A 85 -11.36 -22.61 2.83
N GLY A 86 -11.52 -21.42 3.39
CA GLY A 86 -10.72 -20.94 4.51
C GLY A 86 -11.60 -20.51 5.67
N GLU A 87 -11.25 -20.98 6.85
CA GLU A 87 -11.73 -20.49 8.13
C GLU A 87 -10.60 -19.72 8.81
N TYR A 88 -10.91 -18.54 9.34
CA TYR A 88 -9.94 -17.61 9.91
C TYR A 88 -10.45 -17.10 11.26
N GLU A 89 -9.59 -17.16 12.26
CA GLU A 89 -9.74 -16.56 13.56
C GLU A 89 -8.72 -15.41 13.68
N TYR A 90 -9.21 -14.20 13.90
CA TYR A 90 -8.37 -13.04 14.19
C TYR A 90 -8.56 -12.62 15.65
N THR A 91 -7.47 -12.54 16.41
CA THR A 91 -7.49 -12.09 17.82
C THR A 91 -6.67 -10.82 17.98
N TYR A 92 -7.25 -9.81 18.63
CA TYR A 92 -6.59 -8.53 18.93
C TYR A 92 -6.68 -8.20 20.42
N PRO A 93 -5.74 -8.69 21.26
CA PRO A 93 -5.67 -8.29 22.66
C PRO A 93 -4.90 -6.97 22.81
N ARG A 94 -5.53 -6.01 23.48
CA ARG A 94 -5.05 -4.64 23.66
C ARG A 94 -5.10 -4.21 25.11
N TRP A 95 -4.14 -3.40 25.50
CA TRP A 95 -4.26 -2.62 26.74
C TRP A 95 -3.58 -1.27 26.59
N VAL A 96 -4.10 -0.29 27.31
CA VAL A 96 -3.46 1.02 27.49
C VAL A 96 -3.46 1.38 28.96
N THR A 97 -2.37 1.97 29.43
CA THR A 97 -2.28 2.54 30.77
C THR A 97 -1.68 3.93 30.71
N LYS A 98 -2.52 4.88 31.12
CA LYS A 98 -2.33 6.28 31.47
C LYS A 98 -1.82 6.54 32.89
N ILE A 99 -0.67 7.13 33.16
CA ILE A 99 -0.36 7.70 34.49
C ILE A 99 0.00 9.18 34.35
N ASP A 100 -0.77 10.05 35.01
CA ASP A 100 -0.52 11.49 35.03
C ASP A 100 -0.18 11.94 36.45
N TRP A 101 1.00 12.54 36.62
CA TRP A 101 1.50 13.01 37.90
C TRP A 101 1.77 14.51 37.86
N ASN A 102 0.93 15.28 38.54
CA ASN A 102 1.15 16.68 38.87
C ASN A 102 2.15 16.76 40.04
N ILE A 103 3.45 16.70 39.73
CA ILE A 103 4.55 16.84 40.69
C ILE A 103 4.34 18.12 41.52
N THR A 104 4.00 19.21 40.82
CA THR A 104 3.46 20.44 41.37
C THR A 104 2.33 20.92 40.47
N ASP A 105 1.72 22.07 40.78
CA ASP A 105 0.65 22.66 39.96
C ASP A 105 1.19 23.18 38.61
N ASN A 106 2.52 23.31 38.49
CA ASN A 106 3.22 23.81 37.31
C ASN A 106 4.04 22.73 36.59
N HIS A 107 4.11 21.50 37.12
CA HIS A 107 4.98 20.45 36.62
C HIS A 107 4.25 19.12 36.53
N ILE A 108 4.06 18.64 35.31
CA ILE A 108 3.29 17.44 34.99
C ILE A 108 4.22 16.42 34.34
N LEU A 109 4.17 15.18 34.82
CA LEU A 109 4.79 14.02 34.20
C LEU A 109 3.70 13.04 33.76
N GLU A 110 3.69 12.69 32.49
CA GLU A 110 2.75 11.77 31.87
C GLU A 110 3.51 10.51 31.41
N LEU A 111 3.05 9.33 31.79
CA LEU A 111 3.57 8.04 31.35
C LEU A 111 2.45 7.27 30.67
N THR A 112 2.69 6.78 29.46
CA THR A 112 1.73 6.00 28.68
C THR A 112 2.37 4.68 28.25
N GLY A 113 1.72 3.56 28.57
CA GLY A 113 2.04 2.24 28.02
C GLY A 113 0.90 1.74 27.16
N VAL A 114 1.20 1.15 26.01
CA VAL A 114 0.22 0.55 25.10
C VAL A 114 0.74 -0.80 24.62
N GLN A 115 -0.15 -1.77 24.52
CA GLN A 115 0.07 -3.00 23.76
C GLN A 115 -1.06 -3.18 22.74
N ASP A 116 -0.70 -3.57 21.53
CA ASP A 116 -1.64 -4.00 20.49
C ASP A 116 -1.05 -5.20 19.75
N ASN A 117 -1.53 -6.39 20.08
CA ASN A 117 -1.10 -7.59 19.39
C ASN A 117 -2.15 -7.99 18.36
N SER A 118 -1.71 -8.62 17.27
CA SER A 118 -2.59 -9.26 16.32
C SER A 118 -2.16 -10.71 16.12
N LYS A 119 -3.12 -11.61 16.11
CA LYS A 119 -2.93 -13.03 15.82
C LYS A 119 -3.93 -13.43 14.76
N THR A 120 -3.46 -14.14 13.73
CA THR A 120 -4.30 -14.77 12.72
C THR A 120 -4.03 -16.26 12.75
N ASP A 121 -5.07 -17.07 12.98
CA ASP A 121 -5.04 -18.51 12.76
C ASP A 121 -5.97 -18.83 11.60
N ALA A 122 -5.52 -19.64 10.66
CA ALA A 122 -6.28 -20.00 9.48
C ALA A 122 -6.22 -21.51 9.23
N SER A 123 -7.36 -22.10 8.88
CA SER A 123 -7.52 -23.52 8.54
C SER A 123 -8.14 -23.64 7.16
N TYR A 124 -7.57 -24.51 6.33
CA TYR A 124 -7.97 -24.65 4.93
C TYR A 124 -8.54 -26.04 4.64
N TYR A 125 -9.64 -26.08 3.90
CA TYR A 125 -10.40 -27.28 3.59
C TYR A 125 -10.75 -27.35 2.11
N GLY A 126 -11.18 -28.53 1.65
CA GLY A 126 -11.59 -28.74 0.27
C GLY A 126 -12.88 -28.00 -0.08
N TYR A 127 -13.03 -27.55 -1.33
CA TYR A 127 -14.27 -26.95 -1.83
C TYR A 127 -14.67 -27.49 -3.21
N ASP A 128 -15.90 -27.99 -3.32
CA ASP A 128 -16.56 -28.38 -4.56
C ASP A 128 -17.35 -27.20 -5.11
N TYR A 129 -16.83 -26.55 -6.15
CA TYR A 129 -17.45 -25.40 -6.80
C TYR A 129 -18.62 -25.74 -7.73
N ASP A 130 -18.82 -27.02 -8.07
CA ASP A 130 -20.00 -27.47 -8.81
C ASP A 130 -21.19 -27.64 -7.86
N LYS A 131 -20.94 -28.15 -6.64
CA LYS A 131 -21.97 -28.33 -5.59
C LYS A 131 -22.11 -27.15 -4.63
N LEU A 132 -21.14 -26.23 -4.62
CA LEU A 132 -21.05 -25.10 -3.70
C LEU A 132 -21.01 -25.53 -2.23
N GLN A 133 -20.16 -26.51 -1.93
CA GLN A 133 -19.99 -27.09 -0.59
C GLN A 133 -18.50 -27.33 -0.30
N HIS A 134 -18.08 -27.10 0.95
CA HIS A 134 -16.77 -27.52 1.43
C HIS A 134 -16.83 -28.93 2.02
N ASP A 135 -15.69 -29.61 2.08
CA ASP A 135 -15.52 -30.82 2.89
C ASP A 135 -14.96 -30.49 4.28
N ASP A 136 -14.85 -31.49 5.15
CA ASP A 136 -14.27 -31.35 6.48
C ASP A 136 -12.84 -31.93 6.54
N VAL A 137 -12.15 -32.00 5.40
CA VAL A 137 -10.80 -32.56 5.31
C VAL A 137 -9.78 -31.43 5.41
N LEU A 138 -9.17 -31.27 6.58
CA LEU A 138 -8.13 -30.28 6.81
C LEU A 138 -6.94 -30.51 5.86
N TYR A 139 -6.64 -29.51 5.05
CA TYR A 139 -5.51 -29.53 4.12
C TYR A 139 -4.25 -28.92 4.73
N ALA A 140 -4.36 -27.70 5.27
CA ALA A 140 -3.25 -27.00 5.90
C ALA A 140 -3.75 -25.93 6.87
N THR A 141 -2.86 -25.52 7.77
CA THR A 141 -3.07 -24.40 8.68
C THR A 141 -2.03 -23.31 8.43
N ASN A 142 -2.36 -22.07 8.76
CA ASN A 142 -1.45 -20.94 8.67
C ASN A 142 -1.61 -20.07 9.90
N LYS A 143 -0.52 -19.58 10.49
CA LYS A 143 -0.57 -18.76 11.70
C LYS A 143 0.40 -17.59 11.59
N THR A 144 -0.07 -16.36 11.76
CA THR A 144 0.81 -15.20 11.87
C THR A 144 0.52 -14.43 13.14
N GLU A 145 1.54 -13.80 13.71
CA GLU A 145 1.40 -13.05 14.96
C GLU A 145 2.30 -11.81 14.94
N THR A 146 1.74 -10.67 15.33
CA THR A 146 2.48 -9.42 15.55
C THR A 146 2.26 -8.97 16.98
N LYS A 147 3.31 -8.57 17.70
CA LYS A 147 3.20 -8.06 19.07
C LYS A 147 3.77 -6.66 19.17
N THR A 148 2.92 -5.68 19.40
CA THR A 148 3.34 -4.27 19.51
C THR A 148 3.33 -3.83 20.95
N ARG A 149 4.39 -3.11 21.36
CA ARG A 149 4.51 -2.44 22.65
C ARG A 149 4.97 -1.02 22.41
N LEU A 150 4.34 -0.04 23.03
CA LEU A 150 4.69 1.38 22.95
C LEU A 150 4.75 1.96 24.36
N TYR A 151 5.81 2.69 24.66
CA TYR A 151 5.99 3.44 25.90
C TYR A 151 6.31 4.88 25.57
N VAL A 152 5.62 5.82 26.23
CA VAL A 152 5.85 7.26 26.06
C VAL A 152 5.94 7.90 27.44
N GLY A 153 7.01 8.64 27.68
CA GLY A 153 7.14 9.56 28.80
C GLY A 153 7.14 10.99 28.30
N LYS A 154 6.34 11.85 28.92
CA LYS A 154 6.28 13.28 28.61
C LYS A 154 6.29 14.10 29.87
N TYR A 155 7.10 15.16 29.86
CA TYR A 155 7.14 16.17 30.90
C TYR A 155 6.64 17.50 30.32
N THR A 156 5.82 18.22 31.09
CA THR A 156 5.41 19.59 30.81
C THR A 156 5.66 20.45 32.05
N GLY A 157 6.34 21.57 31.86
CA GLY A 157 6.65 22.53 32.92
C GLY A 157 6.25 23.95 32.54
N TYR A 158 5.50 24.60 33.41
CA TYR A 158 5.20 26.04 33.37
C TYR A 158 6.22 26.75 34.26
N LEU A 159 7.33 27.19 33.67
CA LEU A 159 8.47 27.74 34.40
C LEU A 159 8.18 29.16 34.92
N THR A 160 7.40 29.92 34.17
CA THR A 160 6.84 31.22 34.55
C THR A 160 5.46 31.38 33.91
N ASP A 161 4.75 32.47 34.20
CA ASP A 161 3.47 32.81 33.54
C ASP A 161 3.59 32.97 32.02
N ALA A 162 4.81 33.24 31.52
CA ALA A 162 5.09 33.47 30.11
C ALA A 162 5.87 32.34 29.44
N LEU A 163 6.50 31.42 30.20
CA LEU A 163 7.40 30.40 29.66
C LEU A 163 6.93 28.99 30.05
N SER A 164 6.69 28.16 29.04
CA SER A 164 6.47 26.73 29.23
C SER A 164 7.37 25.89 28.34
N VAL A 165 7.69 24.69 28.81
CA VAL A 165 8.50 23.71 28.09
C VAL A 165 7.83 22.34 28.14
N SER A 166 8.00 21.55 27.09
CA SER A 166 7.72 20.13 27.13
C SER A 166 8.84 19.30 26.53
N ALA A 167 9.06 18.13 27.12
CA ALA A 167 9.98 17.12 26.60
C ALA A 167 9.27 15.77 26.55
N MET A 168 9.42 15.04 25.46
CA MET A 168 8.84 13.71 25.27
C MET A 168 9.90 12.74 24.78
N TYR A 169 9.85 11.52 25.31
CA TYR A 169 10.57 10.36 24.82
C TYR A 169 9.58 9.22 24.62
N GLY A 170 9.65 8.55 23.47
CA GLY A 170 8.85 7.38 23.18
C GLY A 170 9.65 6.28 22.51
N GLU A 171 9.32 5.04 22.83
CA GLU A 171 9.86 3.84 22.20
C GLU A 171 8.74 2.86 21.87
N GLN A 172 8.79 2.31 20.65
CA GLN A 172 7.91 1.26 20.19
C GLN A 172 8.74 0.07 19.72
N HIS A 173 8.29 -1.13 20.08
CA HIS A 173 8.84 -2.40 19.60
C HIS A 173 7.72 -3.27 19.04
N ILE A 174 7.94 -3.85 17.87
CA ILE A 174 7.02 -4.73 17.17
C ILE A 174 7.72 -6.05 16.86
N ASP A 175 7.34 -7.14 17.52
CA ASP A 175 7.76 -8.49 17.16
C ASP A 175 6.89 -9.01 16.00
N ILE A 176 7.48 -9.59 14.94
CA ILE A 176 6.74 -10.13 13.79
C ILE A 176 7.08 -11.61 13.58
N TYR A 177 6.09 -12.46 13.81
CA TYR A 177 6.20 -13.89 13.65
C TYR A 177 5.48 -14.32 12.37
N PRO A 178 6.22 -14.76 11.34
CA PRO A 178 5.63 -15.29 10.11
C PRO A 178 5.02 -16.68 10.36
N ASN A 179 4.46 -17.26 9.30
CA ASN A 179 3.90 -18.60 9.35
C ASN A 179 4.91 -19.63 9.87
N PRO A 180 4.57 -20.44 10.91
CA PRO A 180 5.39 -21.56 11.31
C PRO A 180 5.69 -22.48 10.13
N MET A 181 6.93 -22.95 10.07
CA MET A 181 7.41 -23.85 9.02
C MET A 181 6.91 -25.30 9.20
N ALA A 182 5.61 -25.48 9.36
CA ALA A 182 5.00 -26.80 9.58
C ALA A 182 5.24 -27.71 8.37
N GLY A 183 5.76 -28.92 8.62
CA GLY A 183 6.10 -29.89 7.57
C GLY A 183 7.35 -29.54 6.77
N TYR A 184 8.07 -28.48 7.13
CA TYR A 184 9.37 -28.18 6.53
C TYR A 184 10.39 -29.26 6.87
N ASP A 185 11.03 -29.81 5.85
CA ASP A 185 12.18 -30.70 5.97
C ASP A 185 13.46 -29.99 5.47
N PRO A 186 14.43 -29.66 6.34
CA PRO A 186 15.64 -28.95 5.95
C PRO A 186 16.59 -29.78 5.06
N SER A 187 16.38 -31.09 4.92
CA SER A 187 17.16 -31.96 4.04
C SER A 187 16.61 -32.07 2.63
N VAL A 188 15.41 -31.54 2.37
CA VAL A 188 14.68 -31.72 1.12
C VAL A 188 14.58 -30.42 0.33
N ILE A 189 14.93 -30.47 -0.96
CA ILE A 189 14.83 -29.34 -1.88
C ILE A 189 13.38 -29.17 -2.34
N TYR A 190 12.90 -27.93 -2.39
CA TYR A 190 11.59 -27.63 -2.97
C TYR A 190 11.59 -27.77 -4.49
N THR A 191 10.58 -28.44 -5.03
CA THR A 191 10.38 -28.58 -6.47
C THR A 191 8.93 -28.23 -6.85
N ASP A 192 8.72 -27.15 -7.59
CA ASP A 192 7.42 -26.87 -8.20
C ASP A 192 7.24 -27.74 -9.45
N ILE A 193 6.52 -28.83 -9.28
CA ILE A 193 6.31 -29.86 -10.30
C ILE A 193 4.83 -30.23 -10.39
N SER A 194 4.33 -30.32 -11.63
CA SER A 194 2.99 -30.84 -11.91
C SER A 194 2.93 -31.54 -13.26
N SER A 195 1.95 -32.41 -13.45
CA SER A 195 1.81 -33.23 -14.66
C SER A 195 1.62 -32.44 -15.97
N SER A 196 1.29 -31.14 -15.91
CA SER A 196 1.13 -30.29 -17.10
C SER A 196 2.44 -29.69 -17.62
N VAL A 197 3.47 -29.63 -16.76
CA VAL A 197 4.76 -28.99 -17.06
C VAL A 197 5.92 -29.97 -17.19
N VAL A 198 5.64 -31.27 -17.14
CA VAL A 198 6.61 -32.35 -17.34
C VAL A 198 6.07 -33.39 -18.34
N PRO A 199 6.94 -34.20 -18.98
CA PRO A 199 6.49 -35.32 -19.79
C PRO A 199 5.61 -36.32 -19.02
N ALA A 200 4.67 -36.96 -19.72
CA ALA A 200 3.68 -37.86 -19.12
C ALA A 200 4.27 -38.98 -18.24
N GLN A 201 5.46 -39.49 -18.59
CA GLN A 201 6.17 -40.51 -17.80
C GLN A 201 6.60 -40.05 -16.40
N TYR A 202 6.69 -38.73 -16.15
CA TYR A 202 7.04 -38.13 -14.86
C TYR A 202 5.82 -37.53 -14.16
N ALA A 203 4.61 -37.71 -14.70
CA ALA A 203 3.39 -37.08 -14.19
C ALA A 203 2.99 -37.51 -12.76
N SER A 204 3.55 -38.62 -12.26
CA SER A 204 3.33 -39.12 -10.89
C SER A 204 4.31 -38.55 -9.86
N ILE A 205 5.35 -37.83 -10.28
CA ILE A 205 6.33 -37.22 -9.36
C ILE A 205 5.72 -35.96 -8.77
N SER A 206 5.85 -35.81 -7.45
CA SER A 206 5.35 -34.66 -6.69
C SER A 206 6.45 -34.04 -5.85
N ASN A 207 6.26 -32.79 -5.45
CA ASN A 207 7.15 -32.09 -4.53
C ASN A 207 7.25 -32.85 -3.19
N PRO A 208 8.44 -33.28 -2.75
CA PRO A 208 8.60 -33.89 -1.44
C PRO A 208 8.62 -32.86 -0.29
N GLN A 209 8.92 -31.58 -0.57
CA GLN A 209 8.91 -30.50 0.41
C GLN A 209 7.46 -30.05 0.67
N LYS A 210 7.02 -30.12 1.94
CA LYS A 210 5.62 -29.77 2.31
C LYS A 210 5.43 -28.31 2.68
N TYR A 211 6.53 -27.57 2.84
CA TYR A 211 6.50 -26.12 3.00
C TYR A 211 6.72 -25.41 1.65
N GLY A 212 6.33 -24.14 1.54
CA GLY A 212 6.53 -23.35 0.32
C GLY A 212 8.01 -23.17 -0.05
N PRO A 213 8.33 -22.64 -1.25
CA PRO A 213 9.70 -22.52 -1.75
C PRO A 213 10.56 -21.55 -0.92
N THR A 214 9.93 -20.61 -0.20
CA THR A 214 10.59 -19.63 0.64
C THR A 214 9.93 -19.52 2.00
N TYR A 215 10.66 -18.98 2.97
CA TYR A 215 10.17 -18.61 4.29
C TYR A 215 10.67 -17.22 4.66
N ASN A 216 9.89 -16.53 5.48
CA ASN A 216 10.28 -15.23 6.03
C ASN A 216 11.01 -15.43 7.36
N TYR A 217 11.97 -14.57 7.67
CA TYR A 217 12.57 -14.53 8.99
C TYR A 217 11.59 -13.97 10.03
N VAL A 218 11.83 -14.29 11.30
CA VAL A 218 11.21 -13.54 12.41
C VAL A 218 11.71 -12.10 12.30
N GLY A 219 10.77 -11.17 12.15
CA GLY A 219 11.04 -9.75 11.96
C GLY A 219 10.92 -8.96 13.26
N ALA A 220 11.47 -7.75 13.25
CA ALA A 220 11.25 -6.77 14.30
C ALA A 220 11.17 -5.35 13.69
N ASP A 221 10.37 -4.48 14.30
CA ASP A 221 10.46 -3.02 14.09
C ASP A 221 10.66 -2.31 15.41
N ASP A 222 11.63 -1.38 15.44
CA ASP A 222 11.92 -0.52 16.57
C ASP A 222 11.76 0.93 16.15
N THR A 223 11.04 1.71 16.94
CA THR A 223 10.89 3.15 16.71
C THR A 223 11.22 3.93 17.98
N LYS A 224 12.08 4.94 17.86
CA LYS A 224 12.46 5.85 18.95
C LYS A 224 12.16 7.28 18.54
N ALA A 225 11.50 8.03 19.43
CA ALA A 225 11.17 9.42 19.20
C ALA A 225 11.58 10.29 20.39
N TYR A 226 12.13 11.47 20.10
CA TYR A 226 12.35 12.53 21.09
C TYR A 226 11.73 13.82 20.57
N ARG A 227 11.10 14.57 21.45
CA ARG A 227 10.59 15.90 21.13
C ARG A 227 10.86 16.86 22.27
N PHE A 228 11.27 18.07 21.92
CA PHE A 228 11.39 19.19 22.85
C PHE A 228 10.67 20.39 22.27
N ASP A 229 9.80 21.02 23.06
CA ASP A 229 9.07 22.23 22.68
C ASP A 229 9.27 23.30 23.74
N LEU A 230 9.39 24.54 23.28
CA LEU A 230 9.43 25.75 24.08
C LEU A 230 8.32 26.67 23.59
N ASN A 231 7.58 27.24 24.53
CA ASN A 231 6.59 28.28 24.26
C ASN A 231 6.84 29.48 25.16
N TYR A 232 6.92 30.67 24.57
CA TYR A 232 7.19 31.92 25.25
C TYR A 232 6.24 33.03 24.81
N THR A 233 5.47 33.57 25.75
CA THR A 233 4.57 34.71 25.52
C THR A 233 5.31 36.03 25.73
N LEU A 234 5.33 36.89 24.72
CA LEU A 234 5.95 38.21 24.72
C LEU A 234 4.97 39.26 24.19
N GLY A 235 4.23 39.90 25.08
CA GLY A 235 3.18 40.84 24.68
C GLY A 235 2.12 40.14 23.82
N ASP A 236 1.90 40.65 22.61
CA ASP A 236 0.95 40.10 21.64
C ASP A 236 1.51 38.92 20.81
N HIS A 237 2.74 38.47 21.12
CA HIS A 237 3.42 37.37 20.45
C HIS A 237 3.44 36.12 21.32
N GLU A 238 3.17 34.97 20.72
CA GLU A 238 3.44 33.65 21.26
C GLU A 238 4.52 32.97 20.40
N LEU A 239 5.75 32.98 20.91
CA LEU A 239 6.94 32.43 20.25
C LEU A 239 7.11 30.96 20.62
N ARG A 240 7.13 30.10 19.61
CA ARG A 240 7.28 28.66 19.77
C ARG A 240 8.49 28.17 19.04
N ALA A 241 9.29 27.34 19.68
CA ALA A 241 10.41 26.66 19.06
C ALA A 241 10.43 25.20 19.47
N GLY A 242 10.96 24.33 18.62
CA GLY A 242 11.08 22.93 19.00
C GLY A 242 12.01 22.13 18.13
N TYR A 243 12.33 20.94 18.64
CA TYR A 243 13.18 19.94 18.04
C TYR A 243 12.47 18.58 18.06
N ASP A 244 12.45 17.92 16.91
CA ASP A 244 11.95 16.56 16.77
C ASP A 244 13.08 15.64 16.29
N TYR A 245 13.16 14.45 16.87
CA TYR A 245 13.98 13.34 16.37
C TYR A 245 13.13 12.08 16.29
N PHE A 246 13.29 11.33 15.21
CA PHE A 246 12.63 10.06 14.99
C PHE A 246 13.62 9.08 14.35
N GLU A 247 13.73 7.87 14.90
CA GLU A 247 14.51 6.77 14.33
C GLU A 247 13.61 5.55 14.21
N ALA A 248 13.56 4.95 13.02
CA ALA A 248 12.87 3.69 12.78
C ALA A 248 13.86 2.67 12.23
N VAL A 249 14.02 1.56 12.94
CA VAL A 249 14.81 0.40 12.55
C VAL A 249 13.84 -0.74 12.20
N SER A 250 14.10 -1.44 11.11
CA SER A 250 13.29 -2.60 10.71
C SER A 250 14.20 -3.73 10.26
N PHE A 251 14.01 -4.91 10.85
CA PHE A 251 14.57 -6.17 10.39
C PHE A 251 13.51 -6.94 9.61
N ARG A 252 13.80 -7.20 8.33
CA ARG A 252 12.99 -8.04 7.44
C ARG A 252 13.89 -8.91 6.61
N GLY A 253 13.32 -9.99 6.08
CA GLY A 253 13.99 -10.81 5.09
C GLY A 253 13.29 -12.14 4.85
N ASP A 254 13.74 -12.81 3.80
CA ASP A 254 13.27 -14.11 3.37
C ASP A 254 14.43 -14.93 2.81
N ASN A 255 14.22 -16.24 2.77
CA ASN A 255 15.18 -17.18 2.20
C ASN A 255 14.47 -18.40 1.62
N VAL A 256 15.19 -19.15 0.78
CA VAL A 256 14.73 -20.41 0.21
C VAL A 256 14.78 -21.54 1.24
N VAL A 257 13.81 -22.45 1.17
CA VAL A 257 13.78 -23.66 2.00
C VAL A 257 14.76 -24.73 1.51
N GLY A 258 15.18 -25.60 2.43
CA GLY A 258 16.00 -26.77 2.14
C GLY A 258 17.49 -26.47 2.23
N PRO A 259 18.34 -27.45 1.90
CA PRO A 259 19.76 -27.40 2.28
C PRO A 259 20.64 -26.58 1.31
N THR A 260 20.08 -26.12 0.19
CA THR A 260 20.87 -25.66 -0.95
C THR A 260 20.75 -24.17 -1.29
N GLY A 261 19.81 -23.45 -0.67
CA GLY A 261 19.56 -22.03 -0.99
C GLY A 261 18.94 -21.78 -2.37
N TYR A 262 18.42 -22.82 -3.03
CA TYR A 262 17.69 -22.72 -4.30
C TYR A 262 16.55 -23.73 -4.36
N TYR A 263 15.57 -23.46 -5.21
CA TYR A 263 14.48 -24.37 -5.54
C TYR A 263 14.36 -24.55 -7.06
N TRP A 264 13.63 -25.59 -7.48
CA TRP A 264 13.38 -25.87 -8.89
C TRP A 264 11.94 -25.55 -9.28
N THR A 265 11.74 -24.94 -10.44
CA THR A 265 10.41 -24.72 -11.02
C THR A 265 10.34 -25.31 -12.41
N TYR A 266 9.53 -26.36 -12.59
CA TYR A 266 9.32 -26.97 -13.90
C TYR A 266 8.35 -26.15 -14.73
N SER A 267 8.61 -26.07 -16.03
CA SER A 267 7.77 -25.32 -16.97
C SER A 267 7.83 -25.91 -18.38
N ARG A 268 6.84 -25.53 -19.19
CA ARG A 268 6.77 -25.95 -20.59
C ARG A 268 6.38 -24.78 -21.49
N SER A 269 7.19 -24.54 -22.53
CA SER A 269 6.84 -23.64 -23.63
C SER A 269 6.02 -24.38 -24.69
N ASN A 270 4.92 -23.77 -25.16
CA ASN A 270 4.16 -24.27 -26.30
C ASN A 270 4.93 -24.13 -27.63
N ASN A 271 5.90 -23.21 -27.69
CA ASN A 271 6.79 -23.04 -28.82
C ASN A 271 8.24 -23.33 -28.35
N PRO A 272 8.77 -24.55 -28.57
CA PRO A 272 10.09 -24.94 -28.10
C PRO A 272 11.23 -24.09 -28.66
N THR A 273 11.06 -23.46 -29.82
CA THR A 273 12.11 -22.64 -30.47
C THR A 273 12.02 -21.16 -30.11
N ALA A 274 10.94 -20.73 -29.45
CA ALA A 274 10.85 -19.37 -28.92
C ALA A 274 11.70 -19.24 -27.65
N ALA A 275 12.37 -18.10 -27.50
CA ALA A 275 13.09 -17.72 -26.28
C ALA A 275 12.17 -17.81 -25.05
N ILE A 276 12.69 -18.34 -23.94
CA ILE A 276 11.99 -18.37 -22.65
C ILE A 276 11.68 -16.93 -22.20
N ASP A 277 12.69 -16.05 -22.30
CA ASP A 277 12.57 -14.61 -22.03
C ASP A 277 13.42 -13.82 -23.03
N ALA A 278 12.79 -13.37 -24.11
CA ALA A 278 13.46 -12.59 -25.15
C ALA A 278 13.87 -11.19 -24.68
N SER A 279 13.12 -10.57 -23.76
CA SER A 279 13.42 -9.25 -23.20
C SER A 279 14.77 -9.23 -22.50
N HIS A 280 15.11 -10.35 -21.88
CA HIS A 280 16.32 -10.51 -21.09
C HIS A 280 17.32 -11.50 -21.67
N TYR A 281 17.21 -11.77 -22.98
CA TYR A 281 18.14 -12.59 -23.74
C TYR A 281 18.25 -14.06 -23.30
N VAL A 282 17.26 -14.62 -22.62
CA VAL A 282 17.23 -16.06 -22.30
C VAL A 282 16.86 -16.84 -23.57
N GLY A 283 17.65 -17.85 -23.93
CA GLY A 283 17.43 -18.69 -25.11
C GLY A 283 16.15 -19.53 -25.08
N SER A 284 15.95 -20.33 -26.12
CA SER A 284 14.77 -21.19 -26.23
C SER A 284 14.99 -22.53 -25.53
N PRO A 285 13.93 -23.22 -25.08
CA PRO A 285 14.09 -24.58 -24.55
C PRO A 285 14.76 -25.52 -25.55
N ALA A 286 14.46 -25.40 -26.84
CA ALA A 286 15.06 -26.25 -27.87
C ALA A 286 16.58 -26.07 -28.00
N SER A 287 17.14 -24.88 -27.72
CA SER A 287 18.58 -24.66 -27.80
C SER A 287 19.35 -25.33 -26.65
N GLY A 288 18.69 -25.68 -25.55
CA GLY A 288 19.27 -26.49 -24.48
C GLY A 288 19.29 -28.00 -24.79
N GLY A 289 18.57 -28.48 -25.81
CA GLY A 289 18.50 -29.90 -26.14
C GLY A 289 17.66 -30.73 -25.17
N GLY A 290 17.88 -32.05 -25.13
CA GLY A 290 17.13 -32.98 -24.26
C GLY A 290 15.61 -32.86 -24.43
N LEU A 291 14.88 -32.83 -23.31
CA LEU A 291 13.42 -32.62 -23.32
C LEU A 291 13.01 -31.19 -23.73
N GLY A 292 13.96 -30.25 -23.83
CA GLY A 292 13.73 -28.90 -24.32
C GLY A 292 13.26 -28.84 -25.77
N THR A 293 13.56 -29.85 -26.58
CA THR A 293 13.00 -30.00 -27.94
C THR A 293 11.47 -30.14 -27.94
N GLY A 294 10.90 -30.69 -26.86
CA GLY A 294 9.46 -30.75 -26.60
C GLY A 294 8.90 -29.53 -25.84
N GLY A 295 9.74 -28.52 -25.60
CA GLY A 295 9.42 -27.29 -24.89
C GLY A 295 9.62 -27.35 -23.38
N TYR A 296 10.08 -28.47 -22.81
CA TYR A 296 10.23 -28.65 -21.37
C TYR A 296 11.53 -28.05 -20.85
N TYR A 297 11.45 -27.29 -19.77
CA TYR A 297 12.60 -26.70 -19.10
C TYR A 297 12.36 -26.62 -17.59
N VAL A 298 13.41 -26.31 -16.85
CA VAL A 298 13.37 -26.12 -15.41
C VAL A 298 14.19 -24.88 -15.05
N ALA A 299 13.64 -24.06 -14.17
CA ALA A 299 14.32 -22.91 -13.59
C ALA A 299 14.92 -23.31 -12.24
N LYS A 300 16.20 -23.00 -12.03
CA LYS A 300 16.86 -23.04 -10.74
C LYS A 300 16.85 -21.63 -10.17
N SER A 301 16.09 -21.40 -9.12
CA SER A 301 15.90 -20.05 -8.58
C SER A 301 16.50 -19.93 -7.19
N TYR A 302 17.28 -18.86 -6.99
CA TYR A 302 17.84 -18.45 -5.71
C TYR A 302 17.05 -17.23 -5.22
N SER A 303 16.77 -17.19 -3.92
CA SER A 303 16.11 -16.05 -3.26
C SER A 303 16.73 -15.86 -1.89
N GLY A 304 17.10 -14.64 -1.57
CA GLY A 304 17.67 -14.28 -0.28
C GLY A 304 17.69 -12.78 -0.15
N HIS A 305 16.84 -12.26 0.72
CA HIS A 305 16.72 -10.83 0.97
C HIS A 305 16.76 -10.57 2.46
N GLY A 306 17.09 -9.33 2.82
CA GLY A 306 16.84 -8.84 4.16
C GLY A 306 18.00 -8.12 4.81
N GLY A 307 17.93 -8.08 6.13
CA GLY A 307 18.84 -7.34 6.99
C GLY A 307 18.13 -6.17 7.67
N ASP A 308 18.89 -5.48 8.51
CA ASP A 308 18.42 -4.26 9.15
C ASP A 308 18.30 -3.14 8.13
N THR A 309 17.39 -2.21 8.39
CA THR A 309 17.19 -0.99 7.64
C THR A 309 16.88 0.12 8.63
N THR A 310 17.44 1.31 8.46
CA THR A 310 17.25 2.42 9.40
C THR A 310 16.93 3.72 8.68
N VAL A 311 15.95 4.45 9.17
CA VAL A 311 15.66 5.85 8.78
C VAL A 311 15.71 6.72 10.02
N LYS A 312 16.46 7.82 9.91
CA LYS A 312 16.55 8.88 10.92
C LYS A 312 15.98 10.17 10.35
N GLN A 313 15.07 10.77 11.10
CA GLN A 313 14.48 12.07 10.79
C GLN A 313 14.80 13.05 11.91
N LYS A 314 15.17 14.27 11.54
CA LYS A 314 15.46 15.36 12.48
C LYS A 314 14.72 16.58 11.99
N ALA A 315 14.15 17.36 12.90
CA ALA A 315 13.56 18.63 12.53
C ALA A 315 13.72 19.69 13.60
N TYR A 316 13.78 20.94 13.13
CA TYR A 316 13.76 22.13 13.96
C TYR A 316 12.64 23.03 13.46
N TYR A 317 11.95 23.71 14.36
CA TYR A 317 10.99 24.72 13.96
C TYR A 317 11.03 25.95 14.86
N LEU A 318 10.61 27.07 14.28
CA LEU A 318 10.29 28.32 14.95
C LEU A 318 8.96 28.82 14.41
N GLU A 319 8.08 29.28 15.29
CA GLU A 319 6.80 29.89 14.96
C GLU A 319 6.58 31.13 15.82
N ASP A 320 6.04 32.18 15.23
CA ASP A 320 5.45 33.31 15.94
C ASP A 320 3.95 33.33 15.65
N ARG A 321 3.15 33.25 16.71
CA ARG A 321 1.71 33.49 16.69
C ARG A 321 1.46 34.89 17.23
N TRP A 322 1.15 35.80 16.31
CA TRP A 322 1.09 37.23 16.58
C TRP A 322 -0.36 37.73 16.47
N HIS A 323 -0.88 38.24 17.59
CA HIS A 323 -2.10 39.03 17.61
C HIS A 323 -1.81 40.44 17.11
N VAL A 324 -1.94 40.65 15.79
CA VAL A 324 -1.74 41.97 15.16
C VAL A 324 -2.77 42.98 15.67
N THR A 325 -3.98 42.50 15.92
CA THR A 325 -5.06 43.20 16.62
C THR A 325 -5.75 42.20 17.54
N GLU A 326 -6.70 42.66 18.36
CA GLU A 326 -7.54 41.79 19.19
C GLU A 326 -8.28 40.72 18.38
N ASN A 327 -8.53 41.00 17.09
CA ASN A 327 -9.36 40.17 16.21
C ASN A 327 -8.58 39.49 15.08
N LEU A 328 -7.30 39.83 14.88
CA LEU A 328 -6.47 39.28 13.80
C LEU A 328 -5.23 38.58 14.36
N LEU A 329 -5.20 37.26 14.18
CA LEU A 329 -4.05 36.41 14.48
C LEU A 329 -3.30 36.07 13.19
N LEU A 330 -1.99 36.30 13.17
CA LEU A 330 -1.06 35.75 12.17
C LEU A 330 -0.26 34.60 12.79
N SER A 331 0.01 33.55 12.02
CA SER A 331 0.93 32.46 12.36
C SER A 331 2.03 32.43 11.31
N LEU A 332 3.26 32.66 11.74
CA LEU A 332 4.45 32.74 10.90
C LEU A 332 5.43 31.67 11.35
N GLY A 333 5.51 30.57 10.60
CA GLY A 333 6.31 29.40 10.94
C GLY A 333 7.39 29.09 9.89
N LEU A 334 8.54 28.62 10.37
CA LEU A 334 9.57 28.02 9.54
C LEU A 334 10.02 26.71 10.18
N ARG A 335 9.99 25.64 9.39
CA ARG A 335 10.50 24.32 9.78
C ARG A 335 11.65 23.90 8.85
N ASN A 336 12.62 23.18 9.40
CA ASN A 336 13.65 22.50 8.63
C ASN A 336 13.58 21.02 8.95
N ASP A 337 13.41 20.17 7.92
CA ASP A 337 13.42 18.72 8.07
C ASP A 337 14.71 18.13 7.45
N GLY A 338 15.25 17.09 8.08
CA GLY A 338 16.38 16.30 7.60
C GLY A 338 16.06 14.81 7.66
N PHE A 339 16.39 14.09 6.59
CA PHE A 339 16.14 12.66 6.44
C PHE A 339 17.45 11.93 6.10
N THR A 340 17.71 10.80 6.73
CA THR A 340 18.88 9.96 6.43
C THR A 340 18.49 8.50 6.50
N ASN A 341 18.75 7.76 5.42
CA ASN A 341 18.50 6.33 5.31
C ASN A 341 19.84 5.57 5.33
N TYR A 342 19.85 4.45 6.04
CA TYR A 342 21.01 3.60 6.24
C TYR A 342 20.71 2.17 5.75
N ASN A 343 21.74 1.50 5.22
CA ASN A 343 21.71 0.08 4.89
C ASN A 343 21.88 -0.78 6.16
N GLY A 344 21.85 -2.10 6.01
CA GLY A 344 21.99 -3.07 7.11
C GLY A 344 23.36 -3.10 7.77
N ASP A 345 24.38 -2.53 7.14
CA ASP A 345 25.72 -2.33 7.73
C ASP A 345 25.81 -1.01 8.52
N GLY A 346 24.73 -0.22 8.57
CA GLY A 346 24.70 1.09 9.21
C GLY A 346 25.37 2.21 8.39
N GLU A 347 25.57 2.01 7.09
CA GLU A 347 26.15 3.00 6.17
C GLU A 347 25.05 3.87 5.53
N GLU A 348 25.27 5.18 5.49
CA GLU A 348 24.35 6.14 4.85
C GLU A 348 24.33 5.93 3.33
N TYR A 349 23.15 5.65 2.76
CA TYR A 349 22.97 5.55 1.30
C TYR A 349 22.12 6.68 0.72
N LEU A 350 21.31 7.34 1.54
CA LEU A 350 20.52 8.50 1.14
C LEU A 350 20.48 9.51 2.27
N LYS A 351 20.75 10.77 1.95
CA LYS A 351 20.74 11.88 2.90
C LYS A 351 20.18 13.14 2.28
N GLN A 352 19.19 13.72 2.93
CA GLN A 352 18.49 14.92 2.50
C GLN A 352 18.43 15.89 3.67
N GLU A 353 19.29 16.90 3.65
CA GLU A 353 19.34 17.94 4.67
C GLU A 353 18.82 19.26 4.10
N ASN A 354 18.39 20.14 4.99
CA ASN A 354 17.95 21.51 4.67
C ASN A 354 16.63 21.61 3.91
N ASN A 355 15.66 20.75 4.26
CA ASN A 355 14.33 20.82 3.68
C ASN A 355 13.49 21.91 4.38
N TRP A 356 13.62 23.16 3.92
CA TRP A 356 12.93 24.31 4.47
C TRP A 356 11.44 24.34 4.09
N ALA A 357 10.58 24.36 5.11
CA ALA A 357 9.14 24.37 5.02
C ALA A 357 8.57 25.64 5.68
N PRO A 358 8.43 26.74 4.93
CA PRO A 358 7.73 27.92 5.41
C PRO A 358 6.24 27.63 5.54
N ARG A 359 5.60 28.24 6.56
CA ARG A 359 4.17 28.14 6.83
C ARG A 359 3.66 29.50 7.27
N ILE A 360 2.65 30.00 6.58
CA ILE A 360 2.03 31.29 6.88
C ILE A 360 0.54 31.05 7.00
N GLY A 361 -0.06 31.51 8.08
CA GLY A 361 -1.50 31.42 8.30
C GLY A 361 -2.05 32.69 8.93
N PHE A 362 -3.36 32.85 8.81
CA PHE A 362 -4.09 33.90 9.52
C PHE A 362 -5.47 33.41 9.95
N SER A 363 -6.00 34.03 10.99
CA SER A 363 -7.38 33.91 11.44
C SER A 363 -7.88 35.30 11.83
N TRP A 364 -8.98 35.72 11.24
CA TRP A 364 -9.57 37.04 11.45
C TRP A 364 -11.02 36.89 11.90
N ASP A 365 -11.31 37.37 13.10
CA ASP A 365 -12.66 37.62 13.60
C ASP A 365 -13.17 38.96 13.04
N VAL A 366 -14.00 38.91 12.00
CA VAL A 366 -14.36 40.10 11.22
C VAL A 366 -15.19 41.09 12.04
N ASN A 367 -16.07 40.56 12.89
CA ASN A 367 -16.99 41.34 13.71
C ASN A 367 -16.46 41.57 15.13
N GLY A 368 -15.49 40.78 15.60
CA GLY A 368 -14.95 40.82 16.97
C GLY A 368 -15.80 40.10 18.02
N ASP A 369 -16.84 39.40 17.59
CA ASP A 369 -17.78 38.65 18.43
C ASP A 369 -17.79 37.15 18.10
N SER A 370 -16.82 36.70 17.28
CA SER A 370 -16.65 35.34 16.79
C SER A 370 -17.76 34.79 15.89
N THR A 371 -18.74 35.62 15.50
CA THR A 371 -19.84 35.20 14.60
C THR A 371 -19.41 35.07 13.15
N PHE A 372 -18.33 35.74 12.73
CA PHE A 372 -17.81 35.63 11.37
C PHE A 372 -16.29 35.59 11.36
N LYS A 373 -15.73 34.43 10.97
CA LYS A 373 -14.29 34.18 10.93
C LYS A 373 -13.82 33.90 9.52
N ILE A 374 -12.77 34.58 9.07
CA ILE A 374 -12.07 34.30 7.82
C ILE A 374 -10.67 33.79 8.17
N TYR A 375 -10.23 32.73 7.52
CA TYR A 375 -8.94 32.11 7.81
C TYR A 375 -8.27 31.60 6.54
N GLY A 376 -6.95 31.50 6.58
CA GLY A 376 -6.17 30.94 5.49
C GLY A 376 -4.82 30.41 5.93
N ASN A 377 -4.25 29.54 5.11
CA ASN A 377 -2.93 28.97 5.31
C ASN A 377 -2.25 28.72 3.96
N ALA A 378 -0.94 28.96 3.91
CA ALA A 378 -0.06 28.51 2.84
C ALA A 378 1.16 27.84 3.47
N GLY A 379 1.50 26.63 3.02
CA GLY A 379 2.56 25.85 3.65
C GLY A 379 3.19 24.81 2.74
N ARG A 380 4.43 24.43 3.09
CA ARG A 380 5.16 23.31 2.48
C ARG A 380 5.29 22.14 3.46
N TYR A 381 5.22 20.93 2.92
CA TYR A 381 5.30 19.68 3.70
C TYR A 381 6.21 18.68 3.00
N HIS A 382 7.20 18.16 3.73
CA HIS A 382 8.15 17.15 3.26
C HIS A 382 7.81 15.77 3.80
N LEU A 383 8.26 14.74 3.09
CA LEU A 383 8.11 13.33 3.47
C LEU A 383 9.41 12.59 3.17
N ALA A 384 9.81 11.72 4.10
CA ALA A 384 11.02 10.90 3.99
C ALA A 384 10.83 9.70 3.04
N VAL A 385 11.94 9.10 2.61
CA VAL A 385 11.94 7.79 1.95
C VAL A 385 11.81 6.69 3.03
N PRO A 386 10.88 5.73 2.88
CA PRO A 386 10.67 4.67 3.86
C PRO A 386 11.79 3.62 3.91
N ASN A 387 11.81 2.84 4.99
CA ASN A 387 12.82 1.80 5.26
C ASN A 387 12.88 0.68 4.20
N ASN A 388 11.74 0.30 3.62
CA ASN A 388 11.64 -0.86 2.72
C ASN A 388 12.50 -0.73 1.45
N VAL A 389 12.82 0.49 1.02
CA VAL A 389 13.68 0.74 -0.14
C VAL A 389 15.07 0.12 0.06
N SER A 390 15.58 0.12 1.29
CA SER A 390 16.90 -0.39 1.64
C SER A 390 17.01 -1.92 1.53
N VAL A 391 15.93 -2.66 1.81
CA VAL A 391 15.90 -4.14 1.86
C VAL A 391 16.42 -4.78 0.57
N ARG A 392 16.07 -4.20 -0.58
CA ARG A 392 16.52 -4.67 -1.91
C ARG A 392 17.41 -3.66 -2.63
N GLY A 393 17.30 -2.38 -2.31
CA GLY A 393 18.01 -1.31 -2.99
C GLY A 393 19.48 -1.22 -2.60
N SER A 394 19.78 -1.20 -1.30
CA SER A 394 21.15 -0.97 -0.79
C SER A 394 21.72 -2.15 0.02
N ASN A 395 20.88 -3.00 0.59
CA ASN A 395 21.32 -4.27 1.20
C ASN A 395 21.70 -5.30 0.12
N PRO A 396 22.57 -6.28 0.45
CA PRO A 396 22.79 -7.42 -0.42
C PRO A 396 21.46 -8.14 -0.71
N SER A 397 21.10 -8.19 -1.99
CA SER A 397 19.88 -8.83 -2.47
C SER A 397 20.25 -9.95 -3.44
N LEU A 398 19.72 -11.16 -3.22
CA LEU A 398 19.87 -12.31 -4.10
C LEU A 398 18.51 -12.71 -4.66
N SER A 399 18.31 -12.47 -5.95
CA SER A 399 17.13 -12.90 -6.69
C SER A 399 17.56 -13.26 -8.10
N THR A 400 17.98 -14.51 -8.29
CA THR A 400 18.55 -14.94 -9.56
C THR A 400 17.93 -16.25 -10.03
N THR A 401 17.95 -16.44 -11.35
CA THR A 401 17.45 -17.68 -11.97
C THR A 401 18.42 -18.19 -13.02
N GLN A 402 18.58 -19.52 -13.08
CA GLN A 402 19.27 -20.24 -14.14
C GLN A 402 18.28 -21.16 -14.85
N TYR A 403 18.28 -21.14 -16.17
CA TYR A 403 17.40 -22.00 -16.98
C TYR A 403 18.15 -23.20 -17.53
N TYR A 404 17.55 -24.37 -17.36
CA TYR A 404 18.07 -25.62 -17.88
C TYR A 404 16.99 -26.39 -18.62
N THR A 405 17.40 -27.18 -19.59
CA THR A 405 16.65 -28.36 -20.01
C THR A 405 17.19 -29.57 -19.26
N TYR A 406 16.46 -30.68 -19.29
CA TYR A 406 16.82 -31.89 -18.57
C TYR A 406 16.50 -33.13 -19.42
N THR A 407 17.03 -34.28 -19.02
CA THR A 407 16.76 -35.58 -19.68
C THR A 407 15.86 -36.48 -18.85
N GLY A 408 15.77 -36.23 -17.54
CA GLY A 408 14.78 -36.87 -16.68
C GLY A 408 14.59 -36.16 -15.35
N ILE A 409 13.80 -36.78 -14.49
CA ILE A 409 13.46 -36.29 -13.16
C ILE A 409 13.65 -37.47 -12.19
N ALA A 410 14.40 -37.25 -11.11
CA ALA A 410 14.61 -38.23 -10.05
C ALA A 410 13.35 -38.40 -9.19
N ALA A 411 13.30 -39.46 -8.38
CA ALA A 411 12.13 -39.78 -7.55
C ALA A 411 11.78 -38.68 -6.52
N ASP A 412 12.77 -37.89 -6.11
CA ASP A 412 12.63 -36.74 -5.21
C ASP A 412 12.25 -35.44 -5.94
N GLY A 413 11.97 -35.50 -7.25
CA GLY A 413 11.60 -34.33 -8.06
C GLY A 413 12.79 -33.55 -8.62
N THR A 414 14.03 -33.87 -8.25
CA THR A 414 15.21 -33.15 -8.76
C THR A 414 15.49 -33.48 -10.24
N PRO A 415 15.87 -32.49 -11.07
CA PRO A 415 16.14 -32.73 -12.49
C PRO A 415 17.49 -33.45 -12.69
N ILE A 416 17.54 -34.38 -13.64
CA ILE A 416 18.75 -35.13 -14.02
C ILE A 416 19.15 -34.89 -15.48
N GLY A 417 20.46 -34.88 -15.73
CA GLY A 417 21.06 -34.59 -17.03
C GLY A 417 20.73 -33.18 -17.52
N LEU A 418 21.05 -32.19 -16.69
CA LEU A 418 20.83 -30.77 -16.97
C LEU A 418 21.69 -30.29 -18.14
N ASN A 419 21.08 -29.56 -19.08
CA ASN A 419 21.79 -28.82 -20.11
C ASN A 419 21.38 -27.34 -20.01
N PRO A 420 22.34 -26.41 -19.86
CA PRO A 420 22.03 -24.99 -19.71
C PRO A 420 21.34 -24.45 -20.97
N VAL A 421 20.30 -23.63 -20.77
CA VAL A 421 19.72 -22.85 -21.86
C VAL A 421 20.63 -21.64 -22.10
N PRO A 422 21.25 -21.50 -23.29
CA PRO A 422 22.19 -20.41 -23.54
C PRO A 422 21.49 -19.05 -23.58
N TYR A 423 22.12 -18.03 -23.04
CA TYR A 423 21.70 -16.64 -23.27
C TYR A 423 22.07 -16.23 -24.69
N THR A 424 21.15 -15.56 -25.39
CA THR A 424 21.35 -15.05 -26.76
C THR A 424 22.32 -13.87 -26.81
N ARG A 425 22.67 -13.29 -25.66
CA ARG A 425 23.69 -12.26 -25.48
C ARG A 425 24.61 -12.64 -24.31
N ALA A 426 25.87 -12.97 -24.63
CA ALA A 426 26.86 -13.39 -23.62
C ALA A 426 27.20 -12.29 -22.59
N ASN A 427 27.23 -11.02 -23.02
CA ASN A 427 27.51 -9.86 -22.17
C ASN A 427 26.21 -9.09 -21.88
N SER A 428 25.20 -9.78 -21.33
CA SER A 428 23.99 -9.12 -20.86
C SER A 428 24.28 -8.39 -19.54
N PRO A 429 23.78 -7.15 -19.33
CA PRO A 429 23.91 -6.46 -18.04
C PRO A 429 23.22 -7.18 -16.88
N TYR A 430 22.31 -8.10 -17.20
CA TYR A 430 21.54 -8.86 -16.24
C TYR A 430 22.20 -10.18 -15.80
N ASN A 431 23.36 -10.53 -16.38
CA ASN A 431 24.07 -11.76 -16.04
C ASN A 431 24.83 -11.57 -14.73
N CYS A 432 24.63 -12.50 -13.80
CA CYS A 432 25.36 -12.57 -12.55
C CYS A 432 26.69 -13.35 -12.71
N PRO A 433 27.68 -13.10 -11.83
CA PRO A 433 28.99 -13.77 -11.91
C PRO A 433 28.95 -15.30 -11.85
N ASP A 434 27.92 -15.88 -11.23
CA ASP A 434 27.70 -17.33 -11.11
C ASP A 434 27.01 -17.96 -12.35
N GLY A 435 26.78 -17.18 -13.40
CA GLY A 435 26.09 -17.60 -14.63
C GLY A 435 24.56 -17.62 -14.51
N SER A 436 24.01 -17.19 -13.38
CA SER A 436 22.59 -16.89 -13.23
C SER A 436 22.24 -15.54 -13.84
N TRP A 437 20.94 -15.24 -13.90
CA TRP A 437 20.41 -14.02 -14.46
C TRP A 437 19.41 -13.37 -13.50
N SER A 438 19.41 -12.03 -13.45
CA SER A 438 18.49 -11.20 -12.67
C SER A 438 18.14 -9.93 -13.42
N SER A 439 16.85 -9.64 -13.60
CA SER A 439 16.38 -8.39 -14.24
C SER A 439 16.82 -7.13 -13.51
N ASN A 440 17.01 -7.22 -12.19
CA ASN A 440 17.36 -6.10 -11.32
C ASN A 440 18.81 -6.21 -10.79
N VAL A 441 19.62 -7.09 -11.39
CA VAL A 441 21.03 -7.32 -10.99
C VAL A 441 21.18 -7.65 -9.48
N GLU A 442 20.23 -8.38 -8.91
CA GLU A 442 20.23 -8.85 -7.52
C GLU A 442 21.09 -10.12 -7.40
N CYS A 443 22.40 -9.97 -7.65
CA CYS A 443 23.36 -11.07 -7.71
C CYS A 443 24.00 -11.42 -6.34
N GLY A 444 23.38 -11.00 -5.24
CA GLY A 444 23.82 -11.24 -3.86
C GLY A 444 25.05 -10.45 -3.41
N GLN A 445 25.57 -9.55 -4.23
CA GLN A 445 26.76 -8.76 -3.91
C GLN A 445 26.41 -7.57 -3.02
N LYS A 446 27.34 -7.19 -2.13
CA LYS A 446 27.23 -5.94 -1.40
C LYS A 446 27.35 -4.77 -2.39
N LYS A 447 26.41 -3.83 -2.31
CA LYS A 447 26.44 -2.59 -3.09
C LYS A 447 27.15 -1.48 -2.31
N ASP A 448 27.83 -0.59 -3.02
CA ASP A 448 28.35 0.63 -2.40
C ASP A 448 27.17 1.59 -2.14
N PRO A 449 26.88 1.95 -0.88
CA PRO A 449 25.71 2.77 -0.56
C PRO A 449 25.72 4.15 -1.25
N ARG A 450 26.90 4.65 -1.65
CA ARG A 450 27.05 5.97 -2.29
C ARG A 450 26.55 5.99 -3.74
N THR A 451 26.40 4.85 -4.39
CA THR A 451 25.99 4.76 -5.80
C THR A 451 24.47 4.62 -5.96
N ILE A 452 23.73 4.33 -4.88
CA ILE A 452 22.31 3.95 -4.91
C ILE A 452 21.37 5.12 -5.25
N ALA A 453 21.71 6.34 -4.83
CA ALA A 453 20.84 7.50 -4.96
C ALA A 453 21.50 8.66 -5.70
N ALA A 454 20.67 9.42 -6.43
CA ALA A 454 21.13 10.59 -7.16
C ALA A 454 21.74 11.65 -6.24
N VAL A 455 22.87 12.23 -6.67
CA VAL A 455 23.50 13.37 -6.02
C VAL A 455 22.58 14.59 -6.09
N GLY A 456 22.28 15.18 -4.94
CA GLY A 456 21.41 16.36 -4.85
C GLY A 456 19.91 16.03 -4.91
N LEU A 457 19.53 14.79 -4.58
CA LEU A 457 18.14 14.34 -4.53
C LEU A 457 17.29 15.25 -3.62
N LYS A 458 16.22 15.82 -4.17
CA LYS A 458 15.24 16.61 -3.42
C LYS A 458 14.29 15.70 -2.65
N ALA A 459 13.90 16.11 -1.44
CA ALA A 459 12.90 15.39 -0.65
C ALA A 459 11.55 15.32 -1.37
N HIS A 460 10.73 14.33 -1.04
CA HIS A 460 9.34 14.32 -1.48
C HIS A 460 8.61 15.50 -0.81
N TYR A 461 8.00 16.41 -1.57
CA TYR A 461 7.29 17.56 -0.96
C TYR A 461 6.13 18.10 -1.78
N GLN A 462 5.16 18.67 -1.06
CA GLN A 462 4.01 19.36 -1.62
C GLN A 462 3.84 20.75 -1.02
N ASP A 463 3.27 21.64 -1.83
CA ASP A 463 2.77 22.95 -1.41
C ASP A 463 1.25 22.88 -1.26
N GLU A 464 0.71 23.51 -0.21
CA GLU A 464 -0.72 23.58 0.11
C GLU A 464 -1.16 25.03 0.34
N TYR A 465 -2.38 25.33 -0.11
CA TYR A 465 -3.05 26.60 0.09
C TYR A 465 -4.50 26.35 0.53
N ILE A 466 -4.92 27.02 1.59
CA ILE A 466 -6.26 26.94 2.18
C ILE A 466 -6.77 28.36 2.38
N LEU A 467 -8.03 28.60 2.05
CA LEU A 467 -8.76 29.82 2.39
C LEU A 467 -10.20 29.42 2.70
N GLY A 468 -10.74 29.93 3.80
CA GLY A 468 -12.11 29.65 4.18
C GLY A 468 -12.71 30.70 5.08
N PHE A 469 -14.01 30.52 5.35
CA PHE A 469 -14.72 31.28 6.36
C PHE A 469 -15.78 30.42 7.04
N ASP A 470 -16.08 30.79 8.27
CA ASP A 470 -17.16 30.23 9.09
C ASP A 470 -18.05 31.37 9.58
N ARG A 471 -19.37 31.16 9.52
CA ARG A 471 -20.37 32.14 9.93
C ARG A 471 -21.44 31.49 10.80
N GLN A 472 -21.66 32.08 11.97
CA GLN A 472 -22.75 31.78 12.88
C GLN A 472 -23.83 32.84 12.68
N GLU A 473 -25.04 32.43 12.30
CA GLU A 473 -26.16 33.38 12.10
C GLU A 473 -26.97 33.56 13.39
N ASP A 474 -27.09 32.50 14.19
CA ASP A 474 -27.72 32.50 15.51
C ASP A 474 -27.13 31.40 16.40
N GLU A 475 -27.69 31.21 17.60
CA GLU A 475 -27.23 30.19 18.56
C GLU A 475 -27.36 28.75 18.05
N THR A 476 -28.21 28.53 17.04
CA THR A 476 -28.55 27.20 16.54
C THR A 476 -28.01 26.91 15.14
N PHE A 477 -27.69 27.91 14.33
CA PHE A 477 -27.35 27.74 12.92
C PHE A 477 -26.01 28.36 12.55
N SER A 478 -25.16 27.56 11.90
CA SER A 478 -23.89 28.00 11.33
C SER A 478 -23.61 27.35 9.98
N TRP A 479 -22.80 28.02 9.17
CA TRP A 479 -22.38 27.54 7.86
C TRP A 479 -21.00 28.06 7.50
N GLY A 480 -20.33 27.38 6.57
CA GLY A 480 -18.99 27.77 6.16
C GLY A 480 -18.58 27.19 4.81
N LEU A 481 -17.50 27.76 4.29
CA LEU A 481 -16.91 27.40 3.01
C LEU A 481 -15.39 27.41 3.12
N LYS A 482 -14.72 26.40 2.58
CA LYS A 482 -13.27 26.28 2.57
C LYS A 482 -12.77 25.74 1.23
N GLY A 483 -11.88 26.49 0.60
CA GLY A 483 -11.10 26.06 -0.55
C GLY A 483 -9.78 25.42 -0.13
N THR A 484 -9.35 24.39 -0.84
CA THR A 484 -8.03 23.76 -0.66
C THR A 484 -7.41 23.48 -2.03
N TYR A 485 -6.14 23.85 -2.20
CA TYR A 485 -5.33 23.50 -3.37
C TYR A 485 -4.00 22.92 -2.92
N ARG A 486 -3.61 21.77 -3.48
CA ARG A 486 -2.33 21.10 -3.22
C ARG A 486 -1.64 20.76 -4.53
N GLU A 487 -0.33 20.92 -4.56
CA GLU A 487 0.50 20.50 -5.68
C GLU A 487 1.76 19.77 -5.18
N LEU A 488 1.92 18.52 -5.61
CA LEU A 488 3.16 17.78 -5.40
C LEU A 488 4.23 18.34 -6.32
N LYS A 489 5.33 18.81 -5.73
CA LYS A 489 6.41 19.47 -6.47
C LYS A 489 7.58 18.55 -6.74
N SER A 490 7.83 17.59 -5.84
CA SER A 490 8.89 16.61 -5.99
C SER A 490 8.46 15.28 -5.37
N ALA A 491 8.83 14.20 -6.04
CA ALA A 491 8.74 12.84 -5.53
C ALA A 491 10.05 12.11 -5.79
N ILE A 492 10.27 11.07 -4.99
CA ILE A 492 11.43 10.18 -5.09
C ILE A 492 10.90 8.83 -5.51
N ASP A 493 11.53 8.29 -6.53
CA ASP A 493 11.21 7.00 -7.12
C ASP A 493 12.49 6.29 -7.62
N ASP A 494 12.40 5.09 -8.16
CA ASP A 494 13.52 4.41 -8.84
C ASP A 494 13.45 4.44 -10.36
N ILE A 495 14.61 4.18 -10.97
CA ILE A 495 14.80 4.06 -12.41
C ILE A 495 15.85 2.99 -12.69
N CYS A 496 15.60 2.10 -13.64
CA CYS A 496 16.43 0.91 -13.89
C CYS A 496 16.96 0.82 -15.34
N PRO A 497 17.86 1.72 -15.78
CA PRO A 497 18.45 1.64 -17.13
C PRO A 497 19.35 0.41 -17.32
N ASP A 498 20.18 0.09 -16.33
CA ASP A 498 21.12 -1.04 -16.28
C ASP A 498 21.18 -1.65 -14.87
N GLU A 499 21.24 -0.81 -13.85
CA GLU A 499 20.93 -1.08 -12.45
C GLU A 499 19.82 -0.11 -11.98
N CYS A 500 19.10 -0.44 -10.91
CA CYS A 500 18.08 0.42 -10.32
C CYS A 500 18.69 1.47 -9.37
N TYR A 501 18.38 2.75 -9.60
CA TYR A 501 18.83 3.87 -8.80
C TYR A 501 17.67 4.72 -8.30
N ILE A 502 17.85 5.37 -7.15
CA ILE A 502 16.87 6.31 -6.58
C ILE A 502 17.07 7.71 -7.16
N PHE A 503 16.02 8.29 -7.74
CA PHE A 503 16.06 9.60 -8.40
C PHE A 503 14.80 10.43 -8.15
N ASN A 504 14.82 11.70 -8.60
CA ASN A 504 13.62 12.54 -8.57
C ASN A 504 12.73 12.27 -9.79
N ALA A 505 11.54 11.71 -9.53
CA ALA A 505 10.53 11.35 -10.52
C ALA A 505 10.30 12.46 -11.57
N GLY A 506 10.37 12.09 -12.85
CA GLY A 506 10.15 12.99 -14.00
C GLY A 506 11.32 13.90 -14.35
N ASP A 507 12.49 13.72 -13.74
CA ASP A 507 13.74 14.30 -14.25
C ASP A 507 14.32 13.45 -15.38
N ASN A 508 14.83 14.12 -16.40
CA ASN A 508 15.38 13.50 -17.62
C ASN A 508 16.90 13.33 -17.56
N SER A 509 17.52 13.72 -16.46
CA SER A 509 18.92 13.45 -16.19
C SER A 509 19.16 13.50 -14.68
N ALA A 510 20.03 12.64 -14.18
CA ALA A 510 20.48 12.66 -12.79
C ALA A 510 22.00 12.44 -12.75
N THR A 511 22.62 12.76 -11.61
CA THR A 511 24.05 12.52 -11.40
C THR A 511 24.20 11.46 -10.32
N PHE A 512 24.99 10.43 -10.58
CA PHE A 512 25.26 9.34 -9.65
C PHE A 512 26.76 9.23 -9.40
N TYR A 513 27.13 8.59 -8.30
CA TYR A 513 28.49 8.10 -8.14
C TYR A 513 28.62 6.75 -8.85
N VAL A 514 29.64 6.58 -9.67
CA VAL A 514 29.96 5.35 -10.41
C VAL A 514 31.42 5.02 -10.18
N ASP A 515 31.76 3.74 -10.07
CA ASP A 515 33.16 3.29 -10.02
C ASP A 515 33.79 3.40 -11.41
N ASP A 516 34.93 4.10 -11.51
CA ASP A 516 35.67 4.29 -12.75
C ASP A 516 36.44 3.03 -13.22
N GLY A 517 36.28 1.90 -12.52
CA GLY A 517 36.97 0.64 -12.76
C GLY A 517 38.31 0.54 -12.04
N THR A 518 38.70 1.55 -11.26
CA THR A 518 39.90 1.56 -10.42
C THR A 518 39.57 1.49 -8.92
N GLY A 519 38.29 1.40 -8.56
CA GLY A 519 37.80 1.49 -7.18
C GLY A 519 37.55 2.92 -6.73
N ASN A 520 37.68 3.92 -7.62
CA ASN A 520 37.42 5.31 -7.32
C ASN A 520 36.01 5.70 -7.81
N LEU A 521 35.25 6.33 -6.93
CA LEU A 521 33.93 6.85 -7.29
C LEU A 521 34.05 8.23 -7.95
N VAL A 522 33.52 8.33 -9.16
CA VAL A 522 33.41 9.59 -9.91
C VAL A 522 31.94 9.96 -10.09
N LYS A 523 31.66 11.25 -10.23
CA LYS A 523 30.30 11.72 -10.53
C LYS A 523 30.06 11.62 -12.02
N GLU A 524 29.07 10.82 -12.39
CA GLU A 524 28.62 10.68 -13.77
C GLU A 524 27.20 11.21 -13.90
N LYS A 525 26.96 12.01 -14.95
CA LYS A 525 25.63 12.48 -15.29
C LYS A 525 25.03 11.58 -16.35
N THR A 526 23.97 10.86 -15.99
CA THR A 526 23.19 10.04 -16.90
C THR A 526 22.10 10.89 -17.54
N ASP A 527 22.02 10.89 -18.88
CA ASP A 527 20.90 11.47 -19.64
C ASP A 527 19.90 10.35 -19.98
N PHE A 528 18.75 10.35 -19.32
CA PHE A 528 17.75 9.31 -19.51
C PHE A 528 17.06 9.42 -20.88
N VAL A 529 17.07 10.60 -21.51
CA VAL A 529 16.55 10.76 -22.88
C VAL A 529 17.44 10.01 -23.86
N GLU A 530 18.75 10.05 -23.66
CA GLU A 530 19.72 9.29 -24.45
C GLU A 530 19.57 7.78 -24.20
N VAL A 531 19.46 7.36 -22.94
CA VAL A 531 19.34 5.96 -22.56
C VAL A 531 18.06 5.31 -23.10
N PHE A 532 16.91 5.94 -22.90
CA PHE A 532 15.61 5.37 -23.31
C PHE A 532 15.18 5.79 -24.73
N GLY A 533 15.84 6.78 -25.31
CA GLY A 533 15.45 7.39 -26.59
C GLY A 533 14.16 8.20 -26.52
N THR A 534 13.60 8.44 -25.33
CA THR A 534 12.37 9.18 -25.11
C THR A 534 12.41 9.85 -23.73
N PRO A 535 12.01 11.12 -23.59
CA PRO A 535 12.01 11.79 -22.30
C PRO A 535 10.84 11.33 -21.43
N PHE A 536 11.08 11.25 -20.12
CA PHE A 536 10.02 11.21 -19.13
C PHE A 536 9.21 12.51 -19.12
N PRO A 537 7.88 12.42 -18.94
CA PRO A 537 7.08 13.59 -18.63
C PRO A 537 7.41 14.11 -17.23
N LYS A 538 7.30 15.42 -17.03
CA LYS A 538 7.43 16.00 -15.69
C LYS A 538 6.37 15.44 -14.73
N LEU A 539 6.76 15.22 -13.48
CA LEU A 539 5.87 14.85 -12.38
C LEU A 539 4.72 15.85 -12.23
N LYS A 540 3.50 15.35 -12.10
CA LYS A 540 2.28 16.13 -11.86
C LYS A 540 1.39 15.38 -10.89
N ARG A 541 1.05 16.00 -9.76
CA ARG A 541 -0.08 15.61 -8.89
C ARG A 541 -0.68 16.87 -8.28
N LYS A 542 -1.95 17.10 -8.53
CA LYS A 542 -2.71 18.27 -8.09
C LYS A 542 -4.01 17.83 -7.45
N TYR A 543 -4.40 18.53 -6.39
CA TYR A 543 -5.68 18.35 -5.74
C TYR A 543 -6.32 19.71 -5.52
N GLY A 544 -7.59 19.83 -5.86
CA GLY A 544 -8.42 21.01 -5.59
C GLY A 544 -9.73 20.57 -4.94
N ALA A 545 -10.17 21.29 -3.92
CA ALA A 545 -11.44 21.02 -3.26
C ALA A 545 -12.14 22.30 -2.78
N LEU A 546 -13.46 22.24 -2.79
CA LEU A 546 -14.35 23.19 -2.15
C LEU A 546 -15.24 22.40 -1.17
N ASP A 547 -15.01 22.60 0.12
CA ASP A 547 -15.79 22.04 1.21
C ASP A 547 -16.79 23.09 1.69
N SER A 548 -18.09 22.80 1.63
CA SER A 548 -19.13 23.59 2.25
C SER A 548 -19.81 22.79 3.35
N TYR A 549 -20.30 23.48 4.38
CA TYR A 549 -21.18 22.86 5.36
C TYR A 549 -22.27 23.81 5.83
N VAL A 550 -23.35 23.21 6.31
CA VAL A 550 -24.40 23.82 7.12
C VAL A 550 -24.61 22.95 8.35
N GLN A 551 -24.79 23.58 9.50
CA GLN A 551 -24.93 22.92 10.80
C GLN A 551 -26.07 23.54 11.59
N TRP A 552 -26.89 22.68 12.18
CA TRP A 552 -27.89 23.02 13.16
C TRP A 552 -27.61 22.32 14.47
N GLN A 553 -27.75 23.03 15.59
CA GLN A 553 -27.57 22.50 16.92
C GLN A 553 -28.55 23.17 17.88
N GLY A 554 -29.24 22.38 18.70
CA GLY A 554 -30.08 22.87 19.79
C GLY A 554 -29.93 21.96 21.00
N ASP A 555 -30.80 22.15 22.00
CA ASP A 555 -30.69 21.43 23.28
C ASP A 555 -30.78 19.90 23.13
N ASN A 556 -31.61 19.42 22.22
CA ASN A 556 -31.86 17.99 22.03
C ASN A 556 -31.60 17.48 20.61
N TYR A 557 -30.97 18.28 19.75
CA TYR A 557 -30.68 17.88 18.37
C TYR A 557 -29.36 18.43 17.85
N PHE A 558 -28.78 17.68 16.93
CA PHE A 558 -27.64 18.10 16.13
C PHE A 558 -27.82 17.58 14.71
N ALA A 559 -27.53 18.40 13.73
CA ALA A 559 -27.50 18.00 12.32
C ALA A 559 -26.40 18.78 11.58
N ARG A 560 -25.61 18.09 10.78
CA ARG A 560 -24.62 18.71 9.91
C ARG A 560 -24.64 18.08 8.54
N LEU A 561 -24.74 18.92 7.52
CA LEU A 561 -24.58 18.54 6.12
C LEU A 561 -23.29 19.16 5.60
N THR A 562 -22.42 18.32 5.05
CA THR A 562 -21.16 18.73 4.41
C THR A 562 -21.17 18.26 2.97
N TYR A 563 -20.81 19.14 2.04
CA TYR A 563 -20.63 18.81 0.64
C TYR A 563 -19.22 19.19 0.18
N THR A 564 -18.54 18.25 -0.46
CA THR A 564 -17.21 18.44 -1.04
C THR A 564 -17.30 18.27 -2.55
N LEU A 565 -16.95 19.33 -3.28
CA LEU A 565 -16.61 19.27 -4.71
C LEU A 565 -15.08 19.19 -4.82
N SER A 566 -14.52 18.13 -5.41
CA SER A 566 -13.07 17.99 -5.51
C SER A 566 -12.58 17.43 -6.84
N HIS A 567 -11.30 17.61 -7.14
CA HIS A 567 -10.62 16.95 -8.23
C HIS A 567 -9.19 16.59 -7.81
N ASN A 568 -8.78 15.34 -8.03
CA ASN A 568 -7.42 14.84 -7.85
C ASN A 568 -6.89 14.33 -9.19
N TRP A 569 -5.83 14.93 -9.72
CA TRP A 569 -5.34 14.65 -11.07
C TRP A 569 -3.84 14.79 -11.22
N GLY A 570 -3.27 14.11 -12.21
CA GLY A 570 -1.83 14.04 -12.41
C GLY A 570 -1.41 12.81 -13.20
N ASN A 571 -0.10 12.59 -13.29
CA ASN A 571 0.48 11.39 -13.89
C ASN A 571 1.00 10.37 -12.87
N ALA A 572 1.19 10.76 -11.60
CA ALA A 572 1.62 9.88 -10.52
C ALA A 572 0.86 10.18 -9.21
N GLU A 573 0.66 9.16 -8.37
CA GLU A 573 0.01 9.32 -7.06
C GLU A 573 0.96 9.74 -5.95
N GLY A 574 2.28 9.65 -6.15
CA GLY A 574 3.30 9.93 -5.14
C GLY A 574 4.23 8.73 -4.99
N GLN A 575 4.52 8.32 -3.76
CA GLN A 575 5.39 7.15 -3.48
C GLN A 575 4.69 5.79 -3.69
N LEU A 576 3.45 5.77 -4.18
CA LEU A 576 2.61 4.57 -4.36
C LEU A 576 1.95 4.62 -5.74
N ASN A 577 1.54 3.44 -6.25
CA ASN A 577 0.77 3.32 -7.49
C ASN A 577 -0.37 2.31 -7.32
N SER A 578 -1.57 2.79 -7.00
CA SER A 578 -2.75 1.96 -6.76
C SER A 578 -3.42 1.46 -8.04
N SER A 579 -3.08 2.03 -9.21
CA SER A 579 -3.57 1.56 -10.52
C SER A 579 -3.03 0.18 -10.92
N THR A 580 -2.07 -0.37 -10.19
CA THR A 580 -1.51 -1.70 -10.46
C THR A 580 -2.28 -2.83 -9.77
N ASP A 581 -3.23 -2.51 -8.89
CA ASP A 581 -3.99 -3.50 -8.12
C ASP A 581 -4.83 -4.42 -9.03
N THR A 582 -4.66 -5.71 -8.83
CA THR A 582 -5.33 -6.78 -9.58
C THR A 582 -6.33 -7.58 -8.74
N GLY A 583 -6.62 -7.11 -7.52
CA GLY A 583 -7.44 -7.80 -6.51
C GLY A 583 -6.64 -8.65 -5.53
N SER A 584 -5.30 -8.55 -5.59
CA SER A 584 -4.35 -9.21 -4.69
C SER A 584 -3.43 -8.20 -3.97
N GLY A 585 -3.85 -6.93 -3.93
CA GLY A 585 -3.02 -5.81 -3.51
C GLY A 585 -2.42 -5.05 -4.69
N GLY A 586 -2.23 -3.75 -4.51
CA GLY A 586 -1.43 -2.92 -5.40
C GLY A 586 0.07 -3.13 -5.18
N GLN A 587 0.89 -2.29 -5.80
CA GLN A 587 2.32 -2.28 -5.57
C GLN A 587 2.64 -2.03 -4.08
N ALA A 588 3.37 -2.97 -3.46
CA ALA A 588 3.74 -2.92 -2.05
C ALA A 588 5.01 -2.09 -1.79
N ASP A 589 5.84 -1.93 -2.81
CA ASP A 589 7.10 -1.21 -2.69
C ASP A 589 6.87 0.31 -2.79
N VAL A 590 7.10 0.99 -1.66
CA VAL A 590 6.94 2.44 -1.54
C VAL A 590 8.18 3.16 -2.06
N SER A 591 8.00 4.22 -2.85
CA SER A 591 9.08 5.03 -3.44
C SER A 591 9.98 4.28 -4.44
N VAL A 592 9.50 3.15 -4.96
CA VAL A 592 10.11 2.37 -6.05
C VAL A 592 9.00 1.80 -6.96
N THR A 593 8.20 2.71 -7.50
CA THR A 593 6.98 2.44 -8.25
C THR A 593 7.25 2.15 -9.72
N GLN A 594 6.40 1.33 -10.33
CA GLN A 594 6.49 1.04 -11.77
C GLN A 594 6.32 2.30 -12.67
N ASP A 595 5.80 3.42 -12.14
CA ASP A 595 5.50 4.59 -12.97
C ASP A 595 6.79 5.15 -13.65
N TRP A 596 7.99 4.93 -13.09
CA TRP A 596 9.21 5.56 -13.59
C TRP A 596 10.27 4.59 -14.14
N ASP A 597 9.94 3.31 -14.27
CA ASP A 597 10.84 2.31 -14.88
C ASP A 597 11.16 2.64 -16.35
N LEU A 598 10.14 3.10 -17.10
CA LEU A 598 10.20 3.34 -18.55
C LEU A 598 9.36 4.56 -18.96
N PRO A 599 9.83 5.46 -19.83
CA PRO A 599 9.05 6.59 -20.32
C PRO A 599 7.71 6.19 -20.97
N GLU A 600 7.66 5.05 -21.65
CA GLU A 600 6.47 4.51 -22.31
C GLU A 600 5.35 4.16 -21.33
N LEU A 601 5.69 3.79 -20.08
CA LEU A 601 4.68 3.56 -19.04
C LEU A 601 3.95 4.84 -18.69
N MET A 602 4.61 6.00 -18.83
CA MET A 602 4.03 7.31 -18.51
C MET A 602 3.25 7.97 -19.65
N VAL A 603 3.30 7.39 -20.85
CA VAL A 603 2.47 7.85 -21.97
C VAL A 603 0.99 7.68 -21.61
N GLY A 604 0.23 8.78 -21.67
CA GLY A 604 -1.20 8.77 -21.35
C GLY A 604 -1.56 8.66 -19.87
N LYS A 605 -0.58 8.68 -18.95
CA LYS A 605 -0.88 8.56 -17.50
C LYS A 605 -1.40 9.85 -16.85
N ASN A 606 -1.31 11.00 -17.52
CA ASN A 606 -1.87 12.26 -17.02
C ASN A 606 -3.40 12.27 -17.13
N GLY A 607 -4.09 12.21 -15.99
CA GLY A 607 -5.55 12.19 -15.91
C GLY A 607 -6.05 12.24 -14.48
N SER A 608 -7.32 11.92 -14.24
CA SER A 608 -7.85 11.80 -12.88
C SER A 608 -7.22 10.60 -12.17
N LEU A 609 -6.75 10.81 -10.94
CA LEU A 609 -6.06 9.79 -10.16
C LEU A 609 -7.05 8.80 -9.52
N PRO A 610 -6.62 7.56 -9.20
CA PRO A 610 -7.51 6.49 -8.69
C PRO A 610 -8.36 6.88 -7.47
N ASN A 611 -7.83 7.70 -6.58
CA ASN A 611 -8.55 8.16 -5.39
C ASN A 611 -9.43 9.41 -5.61
N ASN A 612 -9.60 9.88 -6.85
CA ASN A 612 -10.46 11.02 -7.15
C ASN A 612 -11.94 10.72 -6.86
N ARG A 613 -12.62 11.65 -6.17
CA ARG A 613 -14.08 11.66 -5.97
C ARG A 613 -14.60 13.06 -6.21
N THR A 614 -15.31 13.26 -7.31
CA THR A 614 -15.76 14.60 -7.72
C THR A 614 -16.78 15.19 -6.77
N HIS A 615 -17.77 14.40 -6.34
CA HIS A 615 -18.83 14.84 -5.45
C HIS A 615 -18.87 13.97 -4.20
N GLN A 616 -18.94 14.58 -3.02
CA GLN A 616 -19.17 13.86 -1.77
C GLN A 616 -20.17 14.63 -0.91
N LEU A 617 -21.23 13.97 -0.48
CA LEU A 617 -22.21 14.47 0.49
C LEU A 617 -22.10 13.64 1.75
N LYS A 618 -21.96 14.31 2.89
CA LYS A 618 -21.97 13.70 4.22
C LYS A 618 -23.04 14.39 5.05
N VAL A 619 -23.92 13.61 5.66
CA VAL A 619 -24.91 14.10 6.62
C VAL A 619 -24.70 13.33 7.90
N ILE A 620 -24.65 14.02 9.04
CA ILE A 620 -24.67 13.41 10.37
C ILE A 620 -25.74 14.10 11.19
N GLY A 621 -26.42 13.36 12.05
CA GLY A 621 -27.37 13.96 12.97
C GLY A 621 -27.76 13.05 14.11
N SER A 622 -28.25 13.66 15.18
CA SER A 622 -28.75 13.01 16.38
C SER A 622 -29.91 13.79 16.97
N TYR A 623 -30.78 13.08 17.66
CA TYR A 623 -31.94 13.62 18.35
C TYR A 623 -32.18 12.85 19.65
N SER A 624 -32.29 13.58 20.76
CA SER A 624 -32.69 13.04 22.06
C SER A 624 -34.20 13.24 22.22
N PHE A 625 -34.95 12.14 22.26
CA PHE A 625 -36.40 12.17 22.43
C PHE A 625 -36.79 12.54 23.87
N ASN A 626 -35.99 12.08 24.84
CA ASN A 626 -36.06 12.37 26.27
C ASN A 626 -34.72 11.96 26.92
N ASP A 627 -34.63 12.04 28.24
CA ASP A 627 -33.42 11.70 29.00
C ASP A 627 -32.98 10.24 28.86
N GLU A 628 -33.88 9.34 28.47
CA GLU A 628 -33.60 7.91 28.35
C GLU A 628 -33.38 7.44 26.91
N TRP A 629 -33.89 8.16 25.91
CA TRP A 629 -33.89 7.70 24.52
C TRP A 629 -33.29 8.73 23.56
N SER A 630 -32.34 8.28 22.76
CA SER A 630 -31.82 9.05 21.62
C SER A 630 -31.70 8.19 20.36
N ALA A 631 -31.72 8.84 19.21
CA ALA A 631 -31.41 8.22 17.93
C ALA A 631 -30.51 9.13 17.11
N GLY A 632 -29.74 8.53 16.21
CA GLY A 632 -28.88 9.25 15.30
C GLY A 632 -28.66 8.50 14.00
N GLY A 633 -27.96 9.16 13.08
CA GLY A 633 -27.61 8.55 11.82
C GLY A 633 -26.55 9.31 11.06
N SER A 634 -25.99 8.62 10.07
CA SER A 634 -25.07 9.19 9.11
C SER A 634 -25.38 8.73 7.69
N ILE A 635 -25.22 9.63 6.74
CA ILE A 635 -25.36 9.37 5.31
C ILE A 635 -24.05 9.78 4.64
N VAL A 636 -23.51 8.90 3.80
CA VAL A 636 -22.36 9.20 2.94
C VAL A 636 -22.74 8.82 1.52
N ILE A 637 -22.74 9.80 0.61
CA ILE A 637 -22.95 9.59 -0.83
C ILE A 637 -21.76 10.14 -1.57
N GLN A 638 -21.14 9.34 -2.44
CA GLN A 638 -19.93 9.72 -3.17
C GLN A 638 -20.08 9.37 -4.64
N SER A 639 -19.65 10.27 -5.53
CA SER A 639 -19.54 9.99 -6.96
C SER A 639 -18.55 8.84 -7.19
N GLY A 640 -18.62 8.21 -8.36
CA GLY A 640 -17.67 7.17 -8.75
C GLY A 640 -16.22 7.63 -8.73
N ARG A 641 -15.29 6.66 -8.62
CA ARG A 641 -13.87 6.91 -8.88
C ARG A 641 -13.55 6.66 -10.36
N PRO A 642 -12.55 7.32 -10.95
CA PRO A 642 -12.15 7.08 -12.34
C PRO A 642 -11.73 5.62 -12.56
N LYS A 643 -12.02 5.11 -13.76
CA LYS A 643 -11.55 3.82 -14.25
C LYS A 643 -10.55 4.05 -15.37
N SER A 644 -9.47 3.29 -15.35
CA SER A 644 -8.54 3.21 -16.48
C SER A 644 -8.75 1.90 -17.23
N CYS A 645 -8.24 1.85 -18.45
CA CYS A 645 -8.09 0.62 -19.20
C CYS A 645 -6.64 0.53 -19.68
N THR A 646 -6.02 -0.60 -19.45
CA THR A 646 -4.62 -0.84 -19.81
C THR A 646 -4.48 -2.05 -20.73
N SER A 647 -3.45 -2.02 -21.57
CA SER A 647 -3.14 -3.05 -22.55
C SER A 647 -1.65 -3.01 -22.88
N TYR A 648 -1.23 -3.89 -23.77
CA TYR A 648 0.14 -3.98 -24.28
C TYR A 648 0.51 -2.72 -25.05
N TRP A 649 1.80 -2.45 -25.18
CA TRP A 649 2.30 -1.45 -26.13
C TRP A 649 1.92 -1.84 -27.57
N PRO A 650 1.72 -0.89 -28.52
CA PRO A 650 1.21 -1.19 -29.85
C PRO A 650 1.97 -2.23 -30.66
N TYR A 651 3.23 -2.50 -30.33
CA TYR A 651 4.05 -3.59 -30.86
C TYR A 651 5.00 -4.10 -29.77
N ALA A 652 5.58 -5.28 -29.94
CA ALA A 652 6.65 -5.77 -29.08
C ALA A 652 7.87 -4.87 -29.29
N LYS A 653 8.50 -4.37 -28.24
CA LYS A 653 9.70 -3.54 -28.33
C LYS A 653 10.70 -4.08 -27.31
N THR A 654 11.93 -4.34 -27.72
CA THR A 654 13.00 -4.75 -26.79
C THR A 654 13.17 -3.67 -25.72
N GLY A 655 13.33 -4.09 -24.46
CA GLY A 655 13.43 -3.18 -23.31
C GLY A 655 12.08 -2.77 -22.71
N LEU A 656 10.94 -3.07 -23.36
CA LEU A 656 9.62 -2.84 -22.78
C LEU A 656 9.08 -4.07 -22.07
N TYR A 657 8.27 -3.85 -21.02
CA TYR A 657 7.48 -4.90 -20.41
C TYR A 657 6.47 -5.47 -21.40
N ASN A 658 6.53 -6.79 -21.62
CA ASN A 658 5.57 -7.47 -22.49
C ASN A 658 4.29 -7.84 -21.71
N ASN A 659 3.58 -6.82 -21.22
CA ASN A 659 2.36 -6.97 -20.43
C ASN A 659 1.40 -5.78 -20.64
N ALA A 660 0.20 -5.88 -20.07
CA ALA A 660 -0.87 -4.90 -20.19
C ALA A 660 -0.75 -3.74 -19.18
N TYR A 661 0.33 -2.96 -19.24
CA TYR A 661 0.60 -1.83 -18.32
C TYR A 661 0.39 -0.43 -18.93
N TYR A 662 0.27 -0.37 -20.26
CA TYR A 662 0.29 0.86 -21.03
C TYR A 662 -1.11 1.44 -21.21
N ALA A 663 -1.20 2.75 -21.45
CA ALA A 663 -2.45 3.50 -21.61
C ALA A 663 -3.16 3.22 -22.95
N TYR A 664 -3.47 1.96 -23.19
CA TYR A 664 -4.21 1.44 -24.34
C TYR A 664 -5.29 0.49 -23.84
N CYS A 665 -6.36 0.33 -24.61
CA CYS A 665 -7.45 -0.57 -24.27
C CYS A 665 -7.76 -1.49 -25.43
N GLY A 666 -8.01 -2.77 -25.15
CA GLY A 666 -8.29 -3.81 -26.14
C GLY A 666 -7.08 -4.69 -26.46
N VAL A 667 -7.08 -5.40 -27.59
CA VAL A 667 -6.02 -6.35 -27.97
C VAL A 667 -5.27 -5.89 -29.22
N PRO A 668 -3.93 -5.72 -29.20
CA PRO A 668 -3.19 -5.18 -30.33
C PRO A 668 -3.09 -6.14 -31.54
N GLY A 669 -3.29 -7.44 -31.34
CA GLY A 669 -3.30 -8.45 -32.40
C GLY A 669 -1.96 -9.14 -32.64
N ALA A 670 -1.97 -10.23 -33.42
CA ALA A 670 -0.82 -11.13 -33.56
C ALA A 670 0.37 -10.49 -34.29
N THR A 671 0.11 -9.62 -35.28
CA THR A 671 1.15 -8.91 -36.03
C THR A 671 2.00 -8.02 -35.12
N SER A 672 1.40 -7.50 -34.04
CA SER A 672 2.10 -6.68 -33.02
C SER A 672 3.12 -7.47 -32.18
N ALA A 673 3.16 -8.80 -32.28
CA ALA A 673 4.06 -9.62 -31.46
C ALA A 673 5.53 -9.56 -31.91
N SER A 674 5.82 -9.05 -33.10
CA SER A 674 7.18 -8.86 -33.60
C SER A 674 7.78 -7.52 -33.15
N ASN A 675 9.10 -7.49 -32.92
CA ASN A 675 9.83 -6.26 -32.65
C ASN A 675 10.06 -5.40 -33.90
N ASN A 676 9.00 -4.77 -34.39
CA ASN A 676 9.05 -3.85 -35.52
C ASN A 676 7.96 -2.77 -35.39
N PRO A 677 8.32 -1.47 -35.35
CA PRO A 677 7.36 -0.37 -35.30
C PRO A 677 6.37 -0.35 -36.47
N ALA A 678 6.75 -0.88 -37.65
CA ALA A 678 5.84 -1.00 -38.80
C ALA A 678 4.68 -1.97 -38.52
N ASN A 679 4.82 -2.83 -37.52
CA ASN A 679 3.81 -3.77 -37.07
C ASN A 679 3.00 -3.25 -35.88
N ALA A 680 3.11 -1.95 -35.56
CA ALA A 680 2.27 -1.30 -34.57
C ALA A 680 0.78 -1.50 -34.88
N ALA A 681 0.05 -1.99 -33.89
CA ALA A 681 -1.39 -2.16 -33.98
C ALA A 681 -2.06 -0.82 -34.35
N PRO A 682 -2.83 -0.76 -35.45
CA PRO A 682 -3.55 0.45 -35.80
C PRO A 682 -4.63 0.73 -34.76
N MET A 683 -4.87 2.02 -34.48
CA MET A 683 -5.99 2.42 -33.63
C MET A 683 -7.29 1.93 -34.26
N SER A 684 -8.08 1.21 -33.49
CA SER A 684 -9.35 0.64 -33.90
C SER A 684 -10.29 0.56 -32.72
N ASP A 685 -11.54 0.17 -32.98
CA ASP A 685 -12.51 -0.09 -31.94
C ASP A 685 -12.11 -1.26 -31.01
N SER A 686 -11.24 -2.15 -31.47
CA SER A 686 -10.74 -3.30 -30.70
C SER A 686 -9.38 -3.05 -30.04
N TYR A 687 -8.72 -1.92 -30.32
CA TYR A 687 -7.47 -1.49 -29.70
C TYR A 687 -7.26 0.03 -29.87
N TYR A 688 -7.34 0.81 -28.80
CA TYR A 688 -7.26 2.28 -28.86
C TYR A 688 -6.51 2.88 -27.68
N PHE A 689 -6.00 4.11 -27.85
CA PHE A 689 -5.36 4.88 -26.78
C PHE A 689 -6.35 5.25 -25.67
N SER A 690 -6.06 4.88 -24.44
CA SER A 690 -6.92 5.06 -23.27
C SER A 690 -6.14 5.74 -22.14
N PRO A 691 -6.13 7.09 -22.10
CA PRO A 691 -5.51 7.83 -21.00
C PRO A 691 -6.07 7.43 -19.64
N ARG A 692 -5.29 7.65 -18.57
CA ARG A 692 -5.70 7.39 -17.19
C ARG A 692 -7.06 8.04 -16.89
N GLY A 693 -7.99 7.26 -16.33
CA GLY A 693 -9.34 7.72 -16.00
C GLY A 693 -10.30 7.88 -17.18
N ALA A 694 -9.89 7.61 -18.42
CA ALA A 694 -10.73 7.79 -19.60
C ALA A 694 -11.79 6.68 -19.81
N ALA A 695 -11.74 5.58 -19.06
CA ALA A 695 -12.65 4.44 -19.19
C ALA A 695 -13.97 4.62 -18.41
N GLY A 696 -14.28 5.86 -18.01
CA GLY A 696 -15.47 6.23 -17.23
C GLY A 696 -15.23 6.13 -15.73
N GLU A 697 -16.30 6.07 -14.94
CA GLU A 697 -16.24 6.00 -13.48
C GLU A 697 -16.90 4.72 -12.95
N THR A 698 -16.60 4.36 -11.70
CA THR A 698 -17.40 3.37 -10.96
C THR A 698 -18.81 3.91 -10.69
N PRO A 699 -19.77 3.07 -10.28
CA PRO A 699 -21.02 3.57 -9.73
C PRO A 699 -20.82 4.55 -8.57
N TRP A 700 -21.83 5.36 -8.32
CA TRP A 700 -21.93 6.11 -7.07
C TRP A 700 -22.08 5.13 -5.92
N THR A 701 -21.52 5.47 -4.77
CA THR A 701 -21.63 4.67 -3.55
C THR A 701 -22.45 5.42 -2.53
N SER A 702 -23.33 4.71 -1.83
CA SER A 702 -24.14 5.31 -0.77
C SER A 702 -24.19 4.41 0.46
N SER A 703 -24.01 5.00 1.64
CA SER A 703 -24.11 4.33 2.93
C SER A 703 -25.04 5.14 3.84
N PHE A 704 -25.99 4.44 4.45
CA PHE A 704 -26.98 4.99 5.36
C PHE A 704 -26.88 4.21 6.66
N ASN A 705 -26.48 4.89 7.72
CA ASN A 705 -26.29 4.27 9.04
C ASN A 705 -27.24 4.93 10.01
N VAL A 706 -27.86 4.13 10.86
CA VAL A 706 -28.78 4.60 11.90
C VAL A 706 -28.44 3.92 13.22
N ASN A 707 -28.71 4.61 14.32
CA ASN A 707 -28.58 4.06 15.65
C ASN A 707 -29.74 4.51 16.55
N VAL A 708 -29.98 3.71 17.59
CA VAL A 708 -30.83 4.05 18.71
C VAL A 708 -30.11 3.68 20.01
N ALA A 709 -30.17 4.56 20.99
CA ALA A 709 -29.59 4.35 22.32
C ALA A 709 -30.66 4.52 23.41
N TYR A 710 -30.58 3.67 24.42
CA TYR A 710 -31.41 3.67 25.62
C TYR A 710 -30.51 3.75 26.86
N THR A 711 -30.66 4.82 27.62
CA THR A 711 -29.93 5.11 28.87
C THR A 711 -30.96 5.13 30.01
N PRO A 712 -31.31 3.96 30.57
CA PRO A 712 -32.39 3.85 31.54
C PRO A 712 -32.14 4.65 32.82
N ARG A 713 -33.18 5.31 33.34
CA ARG A 713 -33.11 5.91 34.68
C ARG A 713 -33.14 4.89 35.82
N TRP A 714 -33.58 3.67 35.56
CA TRP A 714 -33.64 2.61 36.59
C TRP A 714 -32.28 1.97 36.89
N LEU A 715 -31.26 2.21 36.06
CA LEU A 715 -29.88 1.82 36.32
C LEU A 715 -28.96 2.90 35.75
N GLU A 716 -28.64 3.88 36.59
CA GLU A 716 -27.71 4.96 36.23
C GLU A 716 -26.37 4.38 35.76
N GLY A 717 -25.81 4.99 34.70
CA GLY A 717 -24.58 4.54 34.06
C GLY A 717 -24.75 3.49 32.95
N LEU A 718 -25.90 2.79 32.87
CA LEU A 718 -26.16 1.85 31.78
C LEU A 718 -26.55 2.59 30.48
N THR A 719 -25.95 2.20 29.37
CA THR A 719 -26.37 2.55 28.01
C THR A 719 -26.43 1.29 27.14
N LEU A 720 -27.59 1.06 26.53
CA LEU A 720 -27.81 0.01 25.53
C LEU A 720 -27.99 0.66 24.17
N GLN A 721 -27.27 0.18 23.16
CA GLN A 721 -27.32 0.75 21.81
C GLN A 721 -27.44 -0.35 20.76
N ALA A 722 -28.21 -0.04 19.70
CA ALA A 722 -28.26 -0.83 18.48
C ALA A 722 -27.91 0.07 17.29
N ASP A 723 -26.93 -0.36 16.49
CA ASP A 723 -26.55 0.28 15.23
C ASP A 723 -26.93 -0.61 14.06
N VAL A 724 -27.48 -0.01 13.01
CA VAL A 724 -27.62 -0.64 11.69
C VAL A 724 -26.76 0.13 10.72
N LEU A 725 -25.64 -0.48 10.33
CA LEU A 725 -24.71 0.06 9.34
C LEU A 725 -25.14 -0.42 7.96
N ASN A 726 -25.14 0.48 6.97
CA ASN A 726 -25.66 0.23 5.63
C ASN A 726 -27.10 -0.34 5.67
N LEU A 727 -28.03 0.45 6.18
CA LEU A 727 -29.44 0.15 6.36
C LEU A 727 -30.10 -0.44 5.10
N PHE A 728 -29.74 0.02 3.90
CA PHE A 728 -30.33 -0.49 2.65
C PHE A 728 -29.56 -1.66 2.02
N ASN A 729 -28.47 -2.11 2.65
CA ASN A 729 -27.62 -3.20 2.18
C ASN A 729 -27.11 -2.99 0.74
N THR A 730 -26.75 -1.74 0.40
CA THR A 730 -26.17 -1.39 -0.90
C THR A 730 -24.76 -2.00 -1.01
N GLN A 731 -24.50 -2.74 -2.09
CA GLN A 731 -23.21 -3.38 -2.37
C GLN A 731 -22.71 -2.91 -3.73
N ASP A 732 -22.25 -1.67 -3.75
CA ASP A 732 -21.81 -1.00 -4.96
C ASP A 732 -20.34 -1.38 -5.27
N ALA A 733 -20.04 -1.60 -6.54
CA ALA A 733 -18.67 -1.88 -6.98
C ALA A 733 -17.79 -0.64 -6.79
N SER A 734 -16.74 -0.76 -5.97
CA SER A 734 -15.81 0.34 -5.67
C SER A 734 -14.53 0.29 -6.50
N ALA A 735 -14.25 -0.82 -7.16
CA ALA A 735 -13.05 -1.05 -7.98
C ALA A 735 -13.26 -2.11 -9.05
N TYR A 736 -12.54 -2.00 -10.16
CA TYR A 736 -12.59 -2.96 -11.28
C TYR A 736 -11.19 -3.35 -11.72
N TYR A 737 -11.09 -4.54 -12.32
CA TYR A 737 -9.86 -5.00 -12.94
C TYR A 737 -9.63 -4.30 -14.29
N GLU A 738 -8.53 -3.56 -14.41
CA GLU A 738 -8.32 -2.58 -15.49
C GLU A 738 -7.52 -3.11 -16.70
N ARG A 739 -6.92 -4.31 -16.62
CA ARG A 739 -6.11 -4.86 -17.73
C ARG A 739 -7.01 -5.56 -18.74
N SER A 740 -7.08 -5.04 -19.96
CA SER A 740 -7.98 -5.51 -21.02
C SER A 740 -7.47 -6.71 -21.81
N ALA A 741 -6.17 -7.01 -21.75
CA ALA A 741 -5.53 -8.07 -22.52
C ALA A 741 -4.69 -8.98 -21.59
N SER A 742 -4.78 -10.30 -21.80
CA SER A 742 -3.96 -11.30 -21.12
C SER A 742 -2.76 -11.72 -21.97
N THR A 743 -2.88 -11.58 -23.29
CA THR A 743 -1.80 -11.66 -24.27
C THR A 743 -2.06 -10.63 -25.36
N ARG A 744 -1.11 -10.45 -26.29
CA ARG A 744 -1.29 -9.55 -27.45
C ARG A 744 -2.48 -9.94 -28.35
N THR A 745 -2.98 -11.17 -28.27
CA THR A 745 -4.09 -11.67 -29.10
C THR A 745 -5.33 -12.05 -28.31
N THR A 746 -5.26 -12.06 -26.98
CA THR A 746 -6.30 -12.61 -26.12
C THR A 746 -6.78 -11.55 -25.13
N VAL A 747 -8.09 -11.29 -25.15
CA VAL A 747 -8.75 -10.43 -24.17
C VAL A 747 -8.56 -11.03 -22.78
N ASN A 748 -8.36 -10.19 -21.77
CA ASN A 748 -8.31 -10.67 -20.40
C ASN A 748 -9.74 -10.98 -19.92
N PRO A 749 -10.09 -12.24 -19.58
CA PRO A 749 -11.43 -12.57 -19.10
C PRO A 749 -11.79 -11.92 -17.76
N GLN A 750 -10.80 -11.35 -17.05
CA GLN A 750 -11.01 -10.61 -15.81
C GLN A 750 -11.32 -9.14 -16.04
N TYR A 751 -11.13 -8.59 -17.25
CA TYR A 751 -11.35 -7.18 -17.49
C TYR A 751 -12.79 -6.75 -17.15
N GLY A 752 -12.92 -5.67 -16.39
CA GLY A 752 -14.23 -5.20 -15.94
C GLY A 752 -14.88 -6.06 -14.85
N ARG A 753 -14.19 -7.09 -14.32
CA ARG A 753 -14.60 -7.77 -13.09
C ARG A 753 -14.46 -6.81 -11.92
N VAL A 754 -15.44 -6.82 -11.02
CA VAL A 754 -15.36 -6.08 -9.76
C VAL A 754 -14.25 -6.68 -8.88
N LEU A 755 -13.40 -5.81 -8.32
CA LEU A 755 -12.37 -6.21 -7.35
C LEU A 755 -12.89 -6.07 -5.92
N TYR A 756 -13.54 -4.95 -5.62
CA TYR A 756 -14.01 -4.59 -4.30
C TYR A 756 -15.45 -4.06 -4.37
N TYR A 757 -16.20 -4.33 -3.30
CA TYR A 757 -17.56 -3.84 -3.08
C TYR A 757 -17.59 -2.99 -1.81
N THR A 758 -18.58 -2.11 -1.68
CA THR A 758 -18.91 -1.49 -0.39
C THR A 758 -19.31 -2.56 0.62
N THR A 759 -19.08 -2.28 1.92
CA THR A 759 -19.43 -3.21 2.99
C THR A 759 -20.94 -3.48 3.01
N PRO A 760 -21.38 -4.73 3.21
CA PRO A 760 -22.80 -5.07 3.33
C PRO A 760 -23.39 -4.54 4.64
N ARG A 761 -24.69 -4.76 4.84
CA ARG A 761 -25.36 -4.42 6.11
C ARG A 761 -24.69 -5.15 7.28
N ALA A 762 -24.44 -4.41 8.35
CA ALA A 762 -24.02 -4.96 9.63
C ALA A 762 -24.93 -4.43 10.74
N VAL A 763 -25.20 -5.27 11.74
CA VAL A 763 -25.93 -4.89 12.95
C VAL A 763 -24.97 -5.05 14.13
N ARG A 764 -24.87 -4.00 14.95
CA ARG A 764 -24.05 -4.01 16.16
C ARG A 764 -24.93 -3.73 17.36
N PHE A 765 -24.76 -4.55 18.41
CA PHE A 765 -25.36 -4.32 19.72
C PHE A 765 -24.26 -3.97 20.70
N THR A 766 -24.48 -2.92 21.49
CA THR A 766 -23.52 -2.43 22.48
C THR A 766 -24.23 -2.32 23.83
N ALA A 767 -23.59 -2.82 24.88
CA ALA A 767 -23.96 -2.55 26.26
C ALA A 767 -22.76 -1.91 26.95
N ARG A 768 -22.94 -0.71 27.48
CA ARG A 768 -21.93 0.05 28.21
C ARG A 768 -22.45 0.35 29.60
N TYR A 769 -21.62 0.17 30.62
CA TYR A 769 -21.94 0.54 31.98
C TYR A 769 -20.81 1.41 32.53
N ASP A 770 -21.13 2.67 32.80
CA ASP A 770 -20.24 3.65 33.43
C ASP A 770 -20.51 3.65 34.95
N PHE A 771 -19.49 3.50 35.79
CA PHE A 771 -19.61 3.35 37.24
C PHE A 771 -18.71 4.30 38.03
#